data_AF-A0A4R4TL06-F1
#
_entry.id   AF-A0A4R4TL06-F1
#
_cell.length_a   1.000
_cell.length_b   1.000
_cell.length_c   1.000
_cell.angle_alpha   90.00
_cell.angle_beta   90.00
_cell.angle_gamma   90.00
#
_symmetry.space_group_name_H-M   'P 1'
#
loop_
_entity.id
_entity.type
_entity.pdbx_description
1 polymer ?
#
loop_
_entity_poly.entity_id
_entity_poly.type
_entity_poly.pdbx_seq_one_letter_code
_entity_poly.pdbx_strand_id
1 'polypeptide(L)'
;MKGHPSVRRLAAAVTTAIVTAGALTAGAVTTPAVGAAQTTAGQTPTITVRPDPSYQGQEFEGWGTSLIWFANATGDYPDEIRNKLADLVFGPQGLNLNIARYNIGGGNAPDVPDYLRRGGAVPGWWKAPAGTTRTNKDWWNPENPDHWNWDADQTQRWWIDKIKNDITHWETFSNSPPWFQTVSGYVSGGFDSSRDQIRADKVDDFATYLVRVNEHLEQAHGITVDSIDPLNEPNTNYWGTRLGADGNPVGGRQEGAHAGPALQQQVIRALADKLRAAGSDTVISAMDETNPGTFLTNWNAYGDDVRGQVAQLNVHTYGTGQRTAVRDIAKGENKPLWMSEVEGSWGNGHSLTNMAPGLGMAQHIIDDLRELEPSAWVFWQPVEDYDNMKPGGEFPQGSNWGSIQLPFDCTATDTLETCPIYTNTKFHTVRNFTHHIRPGDRLIGVDNNASIAAVSGGKRATVVHVNSGTQARTVHLDLSAFAAVAPDATVTPVVTNADGALRTGAPVAVRDRAARLEVPAQSVTTFLVSGVSGVAKDAALIQDGHVYRLRGVQSGRSLAPSGSTSGAVIRSDDPRSADQLWRLTKLTRGQGNRERYALATGRGDRQVAVVDGAVALVPVVAEPAPAAQWILSTTGDGTYTLVNVATRRLLEVGGQATQDGAAVSTWLANSGVNQRWRIVDETVLGIEPTRAFTVPGTVPTLPATVVPVHRDGPRGTLSVRWRLPAAWTWKKPGTVTVRGQATDALGRTHAALATVVVDTLVSTEPARAKTIPGGQPALPATVTAVAQGGERVDRPVTWQAPPAGAYDKVGVVTVAGQADAGDGRTLPATARVQVTVPIERKTPTGTVTATFTEPGYSTAGLTNGNLTDKAWSNWKSENKNTSDTLTVTLPERKTLTRVVTHFYRDGGDSYPDTLRVQVRDPQGNWVDAGNPVTVPTGTPTGPVVEAPVPPTVTDAYRIVLTAHPNRHMTISEIETYAHGPGTSSDAGVTAILLDGEPAAGFSPDRSTVYVVAKGALPSVSAVTVDPYAQVVVRQADLRNRMATVTVTSEDGSRSRTWSVQFRR
;
A
#
# COMPACT_ATOMS: atom_id res chain seq x y z
N MET A 1 38.78 36.47 -45.80
CA MET A 1 39.93 36.10 -44.92
C MET A 1 39.39 35.08 -43.93
N LYS A 2 39.67 33.80 -44.16
CA LYS A 2 40.80 33.04 -43.58
C LYS A 2 40.65 32.98 -42.05
N GLY A 3 40.48 31.83 -41.39
CA GLY A 3 40.54 30.45 -41.82
C GLY A 3 40.68 29.56 -40.58
N HIS A 4 40.06 28.39 -40.63
CA HIS A 4 40.46 27.16 -39.91
C HIS A 4 41.98 26.95 -39.98
N PRO A 5 42.61 26.23 -39.03
CA PRO A 5 42.57 24.74 -39.01
C PRO A 5 42.57 24.13 -37.60
N SER A 6 42.42 22.82 -37.33
CA SER A 6 41.88 21.65 -38.02
C SER A 6 42.29 20.40 -37.21
N VAL A 7 41.53 19.31 -37.35
CA VAL A 7 42.04 17.94 -37.61
C VAL A 7 42.44 17.01 -36.43
N ARG A 8 41.62 15.94 -36.34
CA ARG A 8 41.92 14.48 -36.24
C ARG A 8 42.51 13.97 -34.92
N ARG A 9 42.41 12.69 -34.53
CA ARG A 9 41.62 11.47 -34.84
C ARG A 9 42.09 10.44 -33.77
N LEU A 10 41.22 9.48 -33.47
CA LEU A 10 41.48 8.06 -33.09
C LEU A 10 42.77 7.69 -32.34
N ALA A 11 42.59 6.87 -31.29
CA ALA A 11 43.20 5.54 -31.26
C ALA A 11 42.45 4.60 -30.30
N ALA A 12 41.82 3.58 -30.87
CA ALA A 12 41.61 2.30 -30.21
C ALA A 12 42.93 1.51 -30.27
N ALA A 13 43.22 0.70 -29.26
CA ALA A 13 44.22 -0.36 -29.36
C ALA A 13 43.81 -1.56 -28.50
N VAL A 14 43.45 -2.62 -29.23
CA VAL A 14 43.37 -4.03 -28.83
C VAL A 14 44.79 -4.60 -28.74
N THR A 15 45.08 -5.47 -27.77
CA THR A 15 45.99 -6.59 -28.03
C THR A 15 45.69 -7.84 -27.18
N THR A 16 45.37 -8.90 -27.92
CA THR A 16 45.24 -10.33 -27.63
C THR A 16 46.58 -11.01 -27.31
N ALA A 17 46.58 -12.09 -26.50
CA ALA A 17 47.52 -13.23 -26.55
C ALA A 17 47.30 -14.15 -25.32
N ILE A 18 47.34 -15.49 -25.32
CA ILE A 18 47.67 -16.55 -26.28
C ILE A 18 47.04 -17.85 -25.70
N VAL A 19 46.45 -18.68 -26.55
CA VAL A 19 46.17 -20.10 -26.26
C VAL A 19 47.40 -20.90 -26.67
N THR A 20 47.99 -21.64 -25.74
CA THR A 20 48.91 -22.75 -26.06
C THR A 20 48.47 -23.99 -25.30
N ALA A 21 48.11 -25.02 -26.08
CA ALA A 21 47.87 -26.36 -25.61
C ALA A 21 49.20 -27.06 -25.30
N GLY A 22 49.31 -27.67 -24.13
CA GLY A 22 50.40 -28.58 -23.75
C GLY A 22 49.84 -29.63 -22.80
N ALA A 23 49.65 -30.85 -23.32
CA ALA A 23 49.34 -32.02 -22.52
C ALA A 23 50.52 -32.36 -21.60
N LEU A 24 50.25 -32.85 -20.39
CA LEU A 24 50.90 -34.01 -19.73
C LEU A 24 50.43 -34.19 -18.26
N THR A 25 49.85 -35.37 -18.03
CA THR A 25 49.95 -36.24 -16.84
C THR A 25 49.38 -35.82 -15.47
N ALA A 26 48.57 -36.75 -14.96
CA ALA A 26 47.92 -36.78 -13.67
C ALA A 26 48.88 -36.70 -12.47
N GLY A 27 48.46 -35.91 -11.47
CA GLY A 27 48.90 -36.00 -10.08
C GLY A 27 47.71 -35.68 -9.18
N ALA A 28 47.14 -36.70 -8.55
CA ALA A 28 46.05 -36.55 -7.60
C ALA A 28 46.55 -35.80 -6.36
N VAL A 29 46.06 -34.59 -6.15
CA VAL A 29 46.13 -33.88 -4.87
C VAL A 29 44.70 -33.62 -4.44
N THR A 30 44.24 -34.39 -3.45
CA THR A 30 42.94 -34.24 -2.80
C THR A 30 42.92 -32.94 -2.00
N THR A 31 42.30 -31.89 -2.55
CA THR A 31 41.88 -30.72 -1.78
C THR A 31 40.64 -31.10 -0.93
N PRO A 32 40.58 -30.70 0.35
CA PRO A 32 39.42 -30.99 1.18
C PRO A 32 38.21 -30.26 0.61
N ALA A 33 37.10 -30.99 0.45
CA ALA A 33 35.82 -30.44 0.08
C ALA A 33 35.46 -29.31 1.05
N VAL A 34 35.43 -28.07 0.53
CA VAL A 34 34.77 -26.96 1.20
C VAL A 34 33.31 -27.37 1.27
N GLY A 35 32.88 -27.82 2.45
CA GLY A 35 31.48 -28.12 2.73
C GLY A 35 30.68 -26.89 2.34
N ALA A 36 29.77 -27.06 1.38
CA ALA A 36 28.78 -26.06 1.04
C ALA A 36 28.14 -25.60 2.35
N ALA A 37 28.36 -24.33 2.70
CA ALA A 37 27.57 -23.69 3.72
C ALA A 37 26.12 -23.89 3.29
N GLN A 38 25.36 -24.67 4.08
CA GLN A 38 23.92 -24.74 3.94
C GLN A 38 23.42 -23.32 4.20
N THR A 39 23.16 -22.59 3.13
CA THR A 39 22.32 -21.40 3.17
C THR A 39 20.98 -21.88 3.67
N THR A 40 20.63 -21.48 4.89
CA THR A 40 19.26 -21.53 5.38
C THR A 40 18.39 -20.87 4.31
N ALA A 41 17.48 -21.64 3.71
CA ALA A 41 16.54 -21.13 2.73
C ALA A 41 15.78 -19.96 3.37
N GLY A 42 16.07 -18.73 2.92
CA GLY A 42 15.32 -17.55 3.35
C GLY A 42 13.85 -17.78 3.01
N GLN A 43 12.97 -17.65 3.99
CA GLN A 43 11.53 -17.79 3.76
C GLN A 43 11.10 -16.75 2.73
N THR A 44 10.46 -17.21 1.65
CA THR A 44 9.86 -16.34 0.65
C THR A 44 8.89 -15.37 1.33
N PRO A 45 9.02 -14.04 1.14
CA PRO A 45 8.17 -13.07 1.83
C PRO A 45 6.69 -13.36 1.52
N THR A 46 5.86 -13.35 2.57
CA THR A 46 4.43 -13.63 2.47
C THR A 46 3.64 -12.33 2.61
N ILE A 47 2.70 -12.09 1.70
CA ILE A 47 1.72 -11.02 1.78
C ILE A 47 0.31 -11.61 1.92
N THR A 48 -0.57 -10.94 2.64
CA THR A 48 -1.99 -11.31 2.70
C THR A 48 -2.77 -10.46 1.69
N VAL A 49 -3.69 -11.10 0.97
CA VAL A 49 -4.66 -10.45 0.10
C VAL A 49 -6.04 -10.97 0.48
N ARG A 50 -6.95 -10.07 0.85
CA ARG A 50 -8.32 -10.42 1.26
C ARG A 50 -9.35 -9.71 0.37
N PRO A 51 -9.92 -10.39 -0.64
CA PRO A 51 -11.10 -9.90 -1.34
C PRO A 51 -12.31 -9.76 -0.40
N ASP A 52 -13.00 -8.63 -0.43
CA ASP A 52 -14.14 -8.29 0.43
C ASP A 52 -15.43 -8.07 -0.40
N PRO A 53 -16.31 -9.09 -0.51
CA PRO A 53 -17.54 -8.98 -1.28
C PRO A 53 -18.64 -8.13 -0.60
N SER A 54 -18.38 -7.55 0.59
CA SER A 54 -19.34 -6.67 1.27
C SER A 54 -19.41 -5.25 0.71
N TYR A 55 -18.46 -4.89 -0.15
CA TYR A 55 -18.39 -3.62 -0.86
C TYR A 55 -18.19 -3.90 -2.35
N GLN A 56 -19.25 -3.76 -3.14
CA GLN A 56 -19.28 -4.11 -4.56
C GLN A 56 -19.53 -2.88 -5.42
N GLY A 57 -18.75 -2.71 -6.47
CA GLY A 57 -18.97 -1.70 -7.49
C GLY A 57 -20.30 -1.85 -8.23
N GLN A 58 -20.51 -0.93 -9.16
CA GLN A 58 -21.51 -1.13 -10.21
C GLN A 58 -21.16 -2.38 -11.03
N GLU A 59 -22.12 -2.82 -11.84
CA GLU A 59 -21.82 -3.86 -12.82
C GLU A 59 -20.75 -3.33 -13.76
N PHE A 60 -19.70 -4.11 -13.96
CA PHE A 60 -18.62 -3.75 -14.85
C PHE A 60 -19.12 -3.97 -16.28
N GLU A 61 -19.13 -2.89 -17.07
CA GLU A 61 -19.59 -2.85 -18.45
C GLU A 61 -18.52 -3.43 -19.39
N GLY A 62 -17.24 -3.29 -19.05
CA GLY A 62 -16.16 -4.00 -19.71
C GLY A 62 -14.94 -3.16 -20.06
N TRP A 63 -14.28 -3.58 -21.13
CA TRP A 63 -13.01 -3.06 -21.60
C TRP A 63 -13.14 -2.53 -23.02
N GLY A 64 -12.62 -1.34 -23.29
CA GLY A 64 -12.78 -0.70 -24.59
C GLY A 64 -11.54 -0.09 -25.18
N THR A 65 -11.67 0.43 -26.40
CA THR A 65 -10.67 1.31 -27.02
C THR A 65 -11.35 2.38 -27.86
N SER A 66 -10.69 3.51 -28.07
CA SER A 66 -11.06 4.43 -29.15
C SER A 66 -10.62 3.87 -30.50
N LEU A 67 -11.55 3.72 -31.45
CA LEU A 67 -11.28 3.57 -32.88
C LEU A 67 -10.83 4.93 -33.40
N ILE A 68 -9.58 5.26 -33.10
CA ILE A 68 -8.94 6.52 -33.45
C ILE A 68 -7.84 6.27 -34.48
N TRP A 69 -6.69 6.93 -34.40
CA TRP A 69 -5.69 6.99 -35.45
C TRP A 69 -5.30 5.66 -36.06
N PHE A 70 -5.14 4.59 -35.27
CA PHE A 70 -4.86 3.27 -35.83
C PHE A 70 -5.99 2.77 -36.73
N ALA A 71 -7.25 3.00 -36.37
CA ALA A 71 -8.39 2.59 -37.18
C ALA A 71 -8.43 3.38 -38.50
N ASN A 72 -8.12 4.69 -38.44
CA ASN A 72 -7.98 5.53 -39.62
C ASN A 72 -6.81 5.08 -40.51
N ALA A 73 -5.68 4.69 -39.92
CA ALA A 73 -4.48 4.30 -40.67
C ALA A 73 -4.56 2.89 -41.28
N THR A 74 -5.32 1.97 -40.68
CA THR A 74 -5.22 0.52 -41.00
C THR A 74 -6.46 -0.07 -41.66
N GLY A 75 -7.57 0.68 -41.73
CA GLY A 75 -8.84 0.16 -42.24
C GLY A 75 -8.82 -0.26 -43.71
N ASP A 76 -7.89 0.25 -44.51
CA ASP A 76 -7.69 -0.05 -45.93
C ASP A 76 -6.48 -0.97 -46.20
N TYR A 77 -5.83 -1.48 -45.16
CA TYR A 77 -4.72 -2.43 -45.31
C TYR A 77 -5.20 -3.77 -45.91
N PRO A 78 -4.28 -4.57 -46.48
CA PRO A 78 -4.59 -5.92 -46.95
C PRO A 78 -5.34 -6.75 -45.92
N ASP A 79 -6.32 -7.55 -46.37
CA ASP A 79 -7.24 -8.31 -45.51
C ASP A 79 -6.54 -9.15 -44.44
N GLU A 80 -5.42 -9.79 -44.79
CA GLU A 80 -4.63 -10.58 -43.84
C GLU A 80 -4.16 -9.75 -42.63
N ILE A 81 -3.71 -8.52 -42.87
CA ILE A 81 -3.16 -7.63 -41.84
C ILE A 81 -4.29 -7.05 -40.98
N ARG A 82 -5.28 -6.41 -41.60
CA ARG A 82 -6.37 -5.75 -40.86
C ARG A 82 -7.25 -6.75 -40.08
N ASN A 83 -7.50 -7.95 -40.62
CA ASN A 83 -8.20 -8.99 -39.86
C ASN A 83 -7.36 -9.50 -38.69
N LYS A 84 -6.04 -9.66 -38.87
CA LYS A 84 -5.16 -10.06 -37.76
C LYS A 84 -5.12 -9.01 -36.64
N LEU A 85 -5.13 -7.72 -36.98
CA LEU A 85 -5.24 -6.65 -35.99
C LEU A 85 -6.58 -6.71 -35.26
N ALA A 86 -7.70 -6.86 -35.97
CA ALA A 86 -9.02 -6.98 -35.36
C ALA A 86 -9.09 -8.19 -34.40
N ASP A 87 -8.51 -9.33 -34.77
CA ASP A 87 -8.44 -10.51 -33.89
C ASP A 87 -7.56 -10.27 -32.65
N LEU A 88 -6.49 -9.46 -32.76
CA LEU A 88 -5.64 -9.11 -31.63
C LEU A 88 -6.32 -8.09 -30.69
N VAL A 89 -7.15 -7.20 -31.20
CA VAL A 89 -7.84 -6.19 -30.38
C VAL A 89 -9.14 -6.74 -29.79
N PHE A 90 -10.05 -7.24 -30.62
CA PHE A 90 -11.40 -7.64 -30.19
C PHE A 90 -11.57 -9.16 -30.10
N GLY A 91 -10.73 -9.94 -30.78
CA GLY A 91 -10.86 -11.39 -30.80
C GLY A 91 -10.63 -12.06 -29.42
N PRO A 92 -11.18 -13.28 -29.22
CA PRO A 92 -11.16 -13.97 -27.92
C PRO A 92 -9.77 -14.42 -27.46
N GLN A 93 -8.79 -14.43 -28.36
CA GLN A 93 -7.38 -14.70 -28.04
C GLN A 93 -6.53 -13.41 -27.97
N GLY A 94 -7.12 -12.27 -28.34
CA GLY A 94 -6.54 -10.94 -28.30
C GLY A 94 -6.75 -10.26 -26.95
N LEU A 95 -6.95 -8.94 -26.97
CA LEU A 95 -7.35 -8.15 -25.81
C LEU A 95 -8.80 -8.40 -25.42
N ASN A 96 -9.65 -8.97 -26.30
CA ASN A 96 -11.03 -9.35 -26.00
C ASN A 96 -11.86 -8.16 -25.46
N LEU A 97 -11.76 -7.03 -26.15
CA LEU A 97 -12.50 -5.80 -25.83
C LEU A 97 -13.96 -5.91 -26.29
N ASN A 98 -14.87 -5.24 -25.59
CA ASN A 98 -16.31 -5.23 -25.88
C ASN A 98 -16.92 -3.82 -25.94
N ILE A 99 -16.08 -2.78 -25.85
CA ILE A 99 -16.50 -1.37 -25.94
C ILE A 99 -15.67 -0.70 -27.04
N ALA A 100 -16.31 0.10 -27.88
CA ALA A 100 -15.65 0.85 -28.94
C ALA A 100 -16.09 2.31 -28.96
N ARG A 101 -15.12 3.24 -28.93
CA ARG A 101 -15.37 4.68 -29.06
C ARG A 101 -15.01 5.12 -30.48
N TYR A 102 -15.97 5.55 -31.30
CA TYR A 102 -15.71 5.99 -32.68
C TYR A 102 -15.40 7.49 -32.73
N ASN A 103 -14.26 7.87 -33.34
CA ASN A 103 -13.85 9.27 -33.47
C ASN A 103 -14.49 9.94 -34.70
N ILE A 104 -15.42 10.86 -34.48
CA ILE A 104 -16.01 11.73 -35.51
C ILE A 104 -14.96 12.80 -35.87
N GLY A 105 -14.36 12.67 -37.06
CA GLY A 105 -13.28 13.55 -37.52
C GLY A 105 -13.71 14.98 -37.80
N GLY A 106 -12.82 15.93 -37.51
CA GLY A 106 -12.98 17.33 -37.91
C GLY A 106 -12.56 17.56 -39.38
N GLY A 107 -11.46 16.92 -39.80
CA GLY A 107 -10.90 17.02 -41.15
C GLY A 107 -10.18 18.35 -41.42
N ASN A 108 -9.05 18.29 -42.12
CA ASN A 108 -8.27 19.47 -42.50
C ASN A 108 -8.94 20.29 -43.62
N ALA A 109 -8.63 21.59 -43.68
CA ALA A 109 -9.09 22.42 -44.80
C ALA A 109 -8.46 21.96 -46.13
N PRO A 110 -9.18 22.03 -47.28
CA PRO A 110 -8.71 21.46 -48.54
C PRO A 110 -7.40 22.03 -49.10
N ASP A 111 -7.04 23.27 -48.74
CA ASP A 111 -5.82 23.93 -49.17
C ASP A 111 -4.63 23.74 -48.21
N VAL A 112 -4.84 23.06 -47.07
CA VAL A 112 -3.81 22.81 -46.05
C VAL A 112 -3.08 21.51 -46.39
N PRO A 113 -1.75 21.51 -46.57
CA PRO A 113 -0.99 20.28 -46.75
C PRO A 113 -1.07 19.38 -45.51
N ASP A 114 -0.96 18.06 -45.71
CA ASP A 114 -0.93 17.11 -44.60
C ASP A 114 0.23 17.42 -43.63
N TYR A 115 -0.11 17.56 -42.35
CA TYR A 115 0.83 17.97 -41.30
C TYR A 115 0.67 17.22 -39.97
N LEU A 116 -0.46 16.52 -39.81
CA LEU A 116 -0.71 15.66 -38.65
C LEU A 116 0.06 14.34 -38.81
N ARG A 117 0.26 13.63 -37.71
CA ARG A 117 0.87 12.29 -37.74
C ARG A 117 0.01 11.35 -38.58
N ARG A 118 0.61 10.26 -39.10
CA ARG A 118 -0.13 9.21 -39.81
C ARG A 118 -1.26 8.66 -38.94
N GLY A 119 -2.44 8.51 -39.54
CA GLY A 119 -3.69 8.20 -38.84
C GLY A 119 -4.31 9.36 -38.05
N GLY A 120 -3.54 10.40 -37.73
CA GLY A 120 -3.96 11.56 -36.93
C GLY A 120 -4.92 12.53 -37.62
N ALA A 121 -4.95 12.53 -38.96
CA ALA A 121 -5.88 13.33 -39.76
C ALA A 121 -7.14 12.51 -40.09
N VAL A 122 -8.15 12.58 -39.21
CA VAL A 122 -9.39 11.83 -39.41
C VAL A 122 -10.31 12.59 -40.38
N PRO A 123 -10.82 11.96 -41.44
CA PRO A 123 -11.66 12.66 -42.41
C PRO A 123 -12.95 13.23 -41.80
N GLY A 124 -13.28 14.47 -42.16
CA GLY A 124 -14.56 15.09 -41.78
C GLY A 124 -15.70 14.70 -42.73
N TRP A 125 -16.92 14.67 -42.19
CA TRP A 125 -18.15 14.27 -42.89
C TRP A 125 -18.77 15.41 -43.71
N TRP A 126 -17.93 16.23 -44.34
CA TRP A 126 -18.34 17.41 -45.09
C TRP A 126 -17.69 17.43 -46.48
N LYS A 127 -18.33 18.12 -47.41
CA LYS A 127 -17.87 18.28 -48.80
C LYS A 127 -17.77 19.76 -49.14
N ALA A 128 -16.55 20.28 -49.13
CA ALA A 128 -16.29 21.68 -49.44
C ALA A 128 -16.46 21.96 -50.95
N PRO A 129 -17.08 23.10 -51.33
CA PRO A 129 -17.08 23.57 -52.71
C PRO A 129 -15.65 23.71 -53.28
N ALA A 130 -15.49 23.49 -54.59
CA ALA A 130 -14.19 23.66 -55.24
C ALA A 130 -13.63 25.07 -55.03
N GLY A 131 -12.35 25.18 -54.66
CA GLY A 131 -11.69 26.44 -54.36
C GLY A 131 -11.84 26.96 -52.92
N THR A 132 -12.52 26.22 -52.03
CA THR A 132 -12.60 26.55 -50.60
C THR A 132 -11.22 26.47 -49.95
N THR A 133 -10.86 27.50 -49.18
CA THR A 133 -9.60 27.57 -48.41
C THR A 133 -9.87 27.68 -46.91
N ARG A 134 -8.85 27.48 -46.07
CA ARG A 134 -8.88 27.60 -44.60
C ARG A 134 -9.42 28.92 -44.05
N THR A 135 -9.52 29.95 -44.89
CA THR A 135 -10.10 31.26 -44.54
C THR A 135 -11.61 31.35 -44.81
N ASN A 136 -12.16 30.48 -45.65
CA ASN A 136 -13.59 30.43 -45.95
C ASN A 136 -14.31 29.58 -44.90
N LYS A 137 -14.83 30.19 -43.84
CA LYS A 137 -15.37 29.45 -42.68
C LYS A 137 -16.90 29.40 -42.57
N ASP A 138 -17.62 30.09 -43.46
CA ASP A 138 -19.09 30.27 -43.38
C ASP A 138 -19.87 29.61 -44.53
N TRP A 139 -19.23 28.73 -45.30
CA TRP A 139 -19.86 28.07 -46.46
C TRP A 139 -20.75 26.88 -46.07
N TRP A 140 -20.46 26.20 -44.95
CA TRP A 140 -21.15 24.97 -44.58
C TRP A 140 -22.54 25.27 -44.02
N ASN A 141 -23.50 24.41 -44.37
CA ASN A 141 -24.90 24.52 -43.98
C ASN A 141 -25.42 23.11 -43.74
N PRO A 142 -25.82 22.74 -42.51
CA PRO A 142 -26.28 21.40 -42.19
C PRO A 142 -27.53 20.96 -42.96
N GLU A 143 -28.35 21.91 -43.44
CA GLU A 143 -29.56 21.62 -44.21
C GLU A 143 -29.30 21.45 -45.72
N ASN A 144 -28.08 21.72 -46.20
CA ASN A 144 -27.73 21.46 -47.59
C ASN A 144 -27.12 20.05 -47.73
N PRO A 145 -27.80 19.08 -48.37
CA PRO A 145 -27.26 17.72 -48.53
C PRO A 145 -25.95 17.69 -49.32
N ASP A 146 -25.71 18.63 -50.24
CA ASP A 146 -24.47 18.69 -51.03
C ASP A 146 -23.23 19.07 -50.21
N HIS A 147 -23.43 19.59 -48.99
CA HIS A 147 -22.34 19.95 -48.07
C HIS A 147 -21.89 18.78 -47.20
N TRP A 148 -22.56 17.63 -47.26
CA TRP A 148 -22.20 16.42 -46.53
C TRP A 148 -21.39 15.46 -47.40
N ASN A 149 -20.45 14.75 -46.77
CA ASN A 149 -19.73 13.65 -47.40
C ASN A 149 -19.99 12.36 -46.63
N TRP A 150 -21.03 11.62 -47.01
CA TRP A 150 -21.38 10.33 -46.38
C TRP A 150 -20.45 9.18 -46.78
N ASP A 151 -19.55 9.41 -47.74
CA ASP A 151 -18.48 8.49 -48.11
C ASP A 151 -17.18 8.73 -47.31
N ALA A 152 -17.16 9.71 -46.40
CA ALA A 152 -15.99 10.01 -45.56
C ALA A 152 -15.57 8.81 -44.69
N ASP A 153 -14.31 8.85 -44.25
CA ASP A 153 -13.79 7.98 -43.19
C ASP A 153 -14.04 6.47 -43.40
N GLN A 154 -13.76 5.98 -44.61
CA GLN A 154 -13.95 4.57 -44.97
C GLN A 154 -13.12 3.61 -44.11
N THR A 155 -11.96 4.06 -43.63
CA THR A 155 -11.01 3.23 -42.87
C THR A 155 -11.53 2.93 -41.47
N GLN A 156 -11.98 3.92 -40.69
CA GLN A 156 -12.58 3.63 -39.38
C GLN A 156 -13.93 2.89 -39.52
N ARG A 157 -14.72 3.16 -40.57
CA ARG A 157 -15.98 2.44 -40.82
C ARG A 157 -15.80 0.95 -41.10
N TRP A 158 -14.71 0.56 -41.76
CA TRP A 158 -14.36 -0.86 -41.90
C TRP A 158 -14.27 -1.56 -40.53
N TRP A 159 -13.69 -0.88 -39.54
CA TRP A 159 -13.59 -1.42 -38.19
C TRP A 159 -14.97 -1.62 -37.54
N ILE A 160 -15.91 -0.69 -37.72
CA ILE A 160 -17.29 -0.85 -37.23
C ILE A 160 -17.89 -2.15 -37.74
N ASP A 161 -17.91 -2.34 -39.07
CA ASP A 161 -18.52 -3.52 -39.67
C ASP A 161 -17.82 -4.82 -39.26
N LYS A 162 -16.50 -4.75 -39.03
CA LYS A 162 -15.71 -5.89 -38.58
C LYS A 162 -16.07 -6.32 -37.15
N ILE A 163 -16.32 -5.39 -36.24
CA ILE A 163 -16.38 -5.66 -34.79
C ILE A 163 -17.78 -5.56 -34.19
N LYS A 164 -18.78 -5.01 -34.89
CA LYS A 164 -20.10 -4.69 -34.31
C LYS A 164 -20.84 -5.82 -33.60
N ASN A 165 -20.52 -7.08 -33.89
CA ASN A 165 -21.12 -8.22 -33.20
C ASN A 165 -20.41 -8.58 -31.88
N ASP A 166 -19.21 -8.05 -31.65
CA ASP A 166 -18.40 -8.25 -30.44
C ASP A 166 -18.55 -7.08 -29.45
N ILE A 167 -19.12 -5.95 -29.88
CA ILE A 167 -19.28 -4.73 -29.09
C ILE A 167 -20.64 -4.70 -28.39
N THR A 168 -20.62 -4.45 -27.08
CA THR A 168 -21.82 -4.27 -26.26
C THR A 168 -22.12 -2.81 -25.97
N HIS A 169 -21.12 -1.92 -26.05
CA HIS A 169 -21.29 -0.49 -25.86
C HIS A 169 -20.54 0.30 -26.93
N TRP A 170 -21.26 1.19 -27.61
CA TRP A 170 -20.72 2.13 -28.57
C TRP A 170 -20.79 3.55 -28.00
N GLU A 171 -19.67 4.26 -28.05
CA GLU A 171 -19.63 5.70 -27.83
C GLU A 171 -19.15 6.38 -29.11
N THR A 172 -19.70 7.53 -29.47
CA THR A 172 -19.07 8.41 -30.45
C THR A 172 -18.39 9.57 -29.72
N PHE A 173 -17.25 10.05 -30.22
CA PHE A 173 -16.59 11.20 -29.63
C PHE A 173 -15.90 12.07 -30.68
N SER A 174 -15.49 13.28 -30.29
CA SER A 174 -14.83 14.21 -31.21
C SER A 174 -13.61 14.88 -30.56
N ASN A 175 -12.45 14.72 -31.20
CA ASN A 175 -11.24 15.47 -30.82
C ASN A 175 -11.31 16.96 -31.19
N SER A 176 -12.00 17.30 -32.27
CA SER A 176 -12.06 18.67 -32.80
C SER A 176 -13.30 18.85 -33.66
N PRO A 177 -13.97 20.03 -33.62
CA PRO A 177 -14.99 20.32 -34.60
C PRO A 177 -14.36 20.46 -36.00
N PRO A 178 -15.16 20.40 -37.08
CA PRO A 178 -14.69 20.72 -38.42
C PRO A 178 -13.91 22.04 -38.47
N TRP A 179 -12.82 22.09 -39.26
CA TRP A 179 -11.90 23.23 -39.30
C TRP A 179 -12.57 24.60 -39.51
N PHE A 180 -13.68 24.65 -40.26
CA PHE A 180 -14.44 25.89 -40.50
C PHE A 180 -15.28 26.34 -39.30
N GLN A 181 -15.52 25.45 -38.34
CA GLN A 181 -16.12 25.75 -37.05
C GLN A 181 -15.06 26.08 -35.98
N THR A 182 -13.77 25.93 -36.28
CA THR A 182 -12.70 26.37 -35.36
C THR A 182 -12.40 27.87 -35.52
N VAL A 183 -11.88 28.46 -34.44
CA VAL A 183 -11.41 29.85 -34.45
C VAL A 183 -10.20 29.99 -35.37
N SER A 184 -9.25 29.05 -35.31
CA SER A 184 -8.00 29.10 -36.09
C SER A 184 -8.15 28.72 -37.56
N GLY A 185 -9.19 27.98 -37.96
CA GLY A 185 -9.27 27.36 -39.27
C GLY A 185 -8.48 26.06 -39.39
N TYR A 186 -7.98 25.51 -38.27
CA TYR A 186 -7.22 24.27 -38.18
C TYR A 186 -7.82 23.36 -37.11
N VAL A 187 -7.77 22.04 -37.33
CA VAL A 187 -8.31 21.04 -36.39
C VAL A 187 -7.35 20.69 -35.26
N SER A 188 -6.06 21.02 -35.36
CA SER A 188 -5.05 20.80 -34.31
C SER A 188 -5.06 21.81 -33.17
N GLY A 189 -5.99 22.77 -33.19
CA GLY A 189 -6.17 23.75 -32.14
C GLY A 189 -5.73 25.16 -32.51
N GLY A 190 -5.58 26.00 -31.49
CA GLY A 190 -5.41 27.45 -31.63
C GLY A 190 -3.99 27.90 -31.91
N PHE A 191 -3.81 29.16 -32.31
CA PHE A 191 -2.49 29.78 -32.27
C PHE A 191 -2.04 30.12 -30.83
N ASP A 192 -3.00 30.26 -29.92
CA ASP A 192 -2.81 30.23 -28.48
C ASP A 192 -3.60 29.03 -27.95
N SER A 193 -2.89 28.04 -27.44
CA SER A 193 -3.44 26.75 -26.99
C SER A 193 -4.23 26.85 -25.69
N SER A 194 -4.29 28.02 -25.05
CA SER A 194 -5.08 28.28 -23.83
C SER A 194 -6.37 29.06 -24.12
N ARG A 195 -6.73 29.23 -25.39
CA ARG A 195 -7.91 30.00 -25.82
C ARG A 195 -8.93 29.10 -26.49
N ASP A 196 -10.20 29.33 -26.18
CA ASP A 196 -11.34 28.63 -26.79
C ASP A 196 -11.21 28.54 -28.31
N GLN A 197 -11.33 27.32 -28.84
CA GLN A 197 -11.13 27.01 -30.25
C GLN A 197 -12.41 26.70 -31.02
N ILE A 198 -13.52 26.50 -30.34
CA ILE A 198 -14.82 26.37 -31.00
C ILE A 198 -15.40 27.76 -31.17
N ARG A 199 -15.78 28.11 -32.39
CA ARG A 199 -16.48 29.37 -32.66
C ARG A 199 -17.80 29.40 -31.90
N ALA A 200 -17.97 30.39 -31.02
CA ALA A 200 -19.19 30.55 -30.22
C ALA A 200 -20.45 30.68 -31.09
N ASP A 201 -20.35 31.31 -32.27
CA ASP A 201 -21.44 31.46 -33.23
C ASP A 201 -21.75 30.18 -34.03
N LYS A 202 -20.99 29.10 -33.82
CA LYS A 202 -21.10 27.82 -34.52
C LYS A 202 -21.30 26.62 -33.61
N VAL A 203 -21.57 26.83 -32.32
CA VAL A 203 -21.81 25.75 -31.35
C VAL A 203 -23.02 24.89 -31.76
N ASP A 204 -24.12 25.50 -32.21
CA ASP A 204 -25.31 24.75 -32.69
C ASP A 204 -25.05 23.96 -33.97
N ASP A 205 -24.23 24.52 -34.87
CA ASP A 205 -23.80 23.86 -36.12
C ASP A 205 -22.91 22.66 -35.80
N PHE A 206 -22.03 22.77 -34.81
CA PHE A 206 -21.19 21.67 -34.33
C PHE A 206 -22.02 20.56 -33.67
N ALA A 207 -22.95 20.91 -32.78
CA ALA A 207 -23.87 19.94 -32.19
C ALA A 207 -24.72 19.22 -33.26
N THR A 208 -25.18 19.95 -34.29
CA THR A 208 -25.91 19.35 -35.42
C THR A 208 -25.01 18.40 -36.23
N TYR A 209 -23.74 18.76 -36.42
CA TYR A 209 -22.76 17.91 -37.08
C TYR A 209 -22.60 16.57 -36.37
N LEU A 210 -22.34 16.60 -35.06
CA LEU A 210 -22.18 15.40 -34.23
C LEU A 210 -23.41 14.48 -34.28
N VAL A 211 -24.61 15.03 -34.06
CA VAL A 211 -25.85 14.24 -34.05
C VAL A 211 -26.15 13.60 -35.40
N ARG A 212 -26.02 14.34 -36.51
CA ARG A 212 -26.33 13.76 -37.84
C ARG A 212 -25.31 12.71 -38.27
N VAL A 213 -24.03 12.87 -37.91
CA VAL A 213 -23.03 11.81 -38.15
C VAL A 213 -23.36 10.58 -37.31
N ASN A 214 -23.72 10.74 -36.04
CA ASN A 214 -24.12 9.65 -35.17
C ASN A 214 -25.31 8.86 -35.75
N GLU A 215 -26.40 9.54 -36.11
CA GLU A 215 -27.58 8.91 -36.72
C GLU A 215 -27.23 8.18 -38.02
N HIS A 216 -26.35 8.76 -38.83
CA HIS A 216 -25.90 8.13 -40.06
C HIS A 216 -25.12 6.83 -39.79
N LEU A 217 -24.22 6.83 -38.81
CA LEU A 217 -23.45 5.64 -38.42
C LEU A 217 -24.36 4.52 -37.93
N GLU A 218 -25.33 4.84 -37.06
CA GLU A 218 -26.32 3.87 -36.57
C GLU A 218 -27.10 3.25 -37.73
N GLN A 219 -27.62 4.09 -38.64
CA GLN A 219 -28.41 3.64 -39.78
C GLN A 219 -27.58 2.83 -40.80
N ALA A 220 -26.37 3.28 -41.13
CA ALA A 220 -25.54 2.68 -42.16
C ALA A 220 -24.95 1.33 -41.73
N HIS A 221 -24.60 1.18 -40.44
CA HIS A 221 -23.91 0.00 -39.93
C HIS A 221 -24.78 -0.92 -39.08
N GLY A 222 -25.98 -0.47 -38.69
CA GLY A 222 -26.90 -1.23 -37.84
C GLY A 222 -26.37 -1.38 -36.42
N ILE A 223 -25.78 -0.31 -35.87
CA ILE A 223 -25.33 -0.22 -34.48
C ILE A 223 -26.25 0.74 -33.71
N THR A 224 -26.23 0.65 -32.39
CA THR A 224 -26.84 1.64 -31.49
C THR A 224 -25.73 2.29 -30.69
N VAL A 225 -25.69 3.63 -30.68
CA VAL A 225 -24.71 4.40 -29.91
C VAL A 225 -25.33 4.76 -28.55
N ASP A 226 -24.71 4.29 -27.47
CA ASP A 226 -25.18 4.52 -26.11
C ASP A 226 -24.89 5.95 -25.66
N SER A 227 -23.66 6.43 -25.90
CA SER A 227 -23.22 7.77 -25.50
C SER A 227 -22.50 8.55 -26.61
N ILE A 228 -22.55 9.88 -26.50
CA ILE A 228 -21.76 10.79 -27.34
C ILE A 228 -20.99 11.79 -26.48
N ASP A 229 -19.66 11.83 -26.64
CA ASP A 229 -18.77 12.78 -25.98
C ASP A 229 -18.34 13.89 -26.97
N PRO A 230 -18.83 15.13 -26.84
CA PRO A 230 -18.55 16.16 -27.82
C PRO A 230 -17.11 16.65 -27.83
N LEU A 231 -16.32 16.39 -26.78
CA LEU A 231 -15.04 17.07 -26.56
C LEU A 231 -14.01 16.14 -25.91
N ASN A 232 -12.85 15.99 -26.56
CA ASN A 232 -11.70 15.32 -25.96
C ASN A 232 -10.74 16.29 -25.25
N GLU A 233 -10.37 16.00 -24.01
CA GLU A 233 -9.40 16.76 -23.20
C GLU A 233 -9.54 18.30 -23.28
N PRO A 234 -10.76 18.84 -23.07
CA PRO A 234 -11.08 20.18 -23.55
C PRO A 234 -10.39 21.32 -22.81
N ASN A 235 -10.14 21.22 -21.50
CA ASN A 235 -9.55 22.32 -20.72
C ASN A 235 -8.02 22.22 -20.57
N THR A 236 -7.34 21.70 -21.58
CA THR A 236 -5.87 21.59 -21.61
C THR A 236 -5.23 22.71 -22.41
N ASN A 237 -3.98 23.05 -22.10
CA ASN A 237 -3.29 24.18 -22.71
C ASN A 237 -2.29 23.78 -23.81
N TYR A 238 -2.45 22.62 -24.45
CA TYR A 238 -1.50 22.10 -25.44
C TYR A 238 -2.10 21.81 -26.82
N TRP A 239 -3.42 22.02 -27.01
CA TRP A 239 -4.05 21.99 -28.34
C TRP A 239 -3.69 23.24 -29.15
N GLY A 240 -2.59 23.15 -29.91
CA GLY A 240 -2.01 24.28 -30.61
C GLY A 240 -1.56 23.98 -32.04
N THR A 241 -1.80 24.96 -32.92
CA THR A 241 -1.31 25.01 -34.29
C THR A 241 -0.17 26.03 -34.40
N ARG A 242 0.96 25.64 -34.98
CA ARG A 242 2.08 26.54 -35.27
C ARG A 242 2.28 26.66 -36.77
N LEU A 243 2.41 27.88 -37.27
CA LEU A 243 2.64 28.15 -38.69
C LEU A 243 4.13 28.36 -39.02
N GLY A 244 4.53 27.89 -40.20
CA GLY A 244 5.81 28.17 -40.81
C GLY A 244 5.82 29.52 -41.54
N ALA A 245 6.96 29.85 -42.14
CA ALA A 245 7.13 31.10 -42.90
C ALA A 245 6.26 31.16 -44.17
N ASP A 246 5.81 30.02 -44.68
CA ASP A 246 4.92 29.87 -45.82
C ASP A 246 3.42 29.91 -45.45
N GLY A 247 3.10 30.09 -44.16
CA GLY A 247 1.74 30.12 -43.64
C GLY A 247 1.09 28.74 -43.47
N ASN A 248 1.81 27.65 -43.74
CA ASN A 248 1.34 26.29 -43.50
C ASN A 248 1.70 25.80 -42.09
N PRO A 249 0.93 24.85 -41.53
CA PRO A 249 1.22 24.30 -40.22
C PRO A 249 2.54 23.49 -40.22
N VAL A 250 3.37 23.72 -39.22
CA VAL A 250 4.66 23.04 -38.96
C VAL A 250 4.71 22.44 -37.55
N GLY A 251 3.54 22.27 -36.93
CA GLY A 251 3.33 21.78 -35.57
C GLY A 251 1.85 21.51 -35.31
N GLY A 252 1.58 20.69 -34.31
CA GLY A 252 0.29 20.01 -34.13
C GLY A 252 0.40 18.59 -34.70
N ARG A 253 0.29 17.58 -33.83
CA ARG A 253 0.44 16.17 -34.24
C ARG A 253 -0.89 15.49 -34.51
N GLN A 254 -1.98 16.04 -33.99
CA GLN A 254 -3.32 15.44 -34.02
C GLN A 254 -4.41 16.52 -34.01
N GLU A 255 -5.65 16.12 -34.22
CA GLU A 255 -6.84 16.93 -33.94
C GLU A 255 -6.98 17.18 -32.43
N GLY A 256 -7.43 18.38 -32.06
CA GLY A 256 -7.65 18.80 -30.67
C GLY A 256 -8.20 20.22 -30.61
N ALA A 257 -9.11 20.50 -29.67
CA ALA A 257 -9.68 21.83 -29.50
C ALA A 257 -9.81 22.20 -28.02
N HIS A 258 -9.11 23.27 -27.61
CA HIS A 258 -9.32 23.85 -26.28
C HIS A 258 -10.75 24.40 -26.19
N ALA A 259 -11.47 24.01 -25.13
CA ALA A 259 -12.73 24.59 -24.71
C ALA A 259 -12.72 24.70 -23.18
N GLY A 260 -12.66 25.92 -22.66
CA GLY A 260 -12.76 26.16 -21.22
C GLY A 260 -14.16 25.85 -20.68
N PRO A 261 -14.34 25.80 -19.34
CA PRO A 261 -15.59 25.36 -18.72
C PRO A 261 -16.84 26.12 -19.18
N ALA A 262 -16.71 27.40 -19.56
CA ALA A 262 -17.85 28.20 -20.04
C ALA A 262 -18.30 27.80 -21.46
N LEU A 263 -17.35 27.45 -22.34
CA LEU A 263 -17.67 27.01 -23.69
C LEU A 263 -18.19 25.57 -23.69
N GLN A 264 -17.62 24.67 -22.88
CA GLN A 264 -18.12 23.30 -22.74
C GLN A 264 -19.62 23.27 -22.38
N GLN A 265 -20.05 24.14 -21.46
CA GLN A 265 -21.47 24.27 -21.09
C GLN A 265 -22.37 24.72 -22.24
N GLN A 266 -21.86 25.48 -23.21
CA GLN A 266 -22.62 25.86 -24.40
C GLN A 266 -22.77 24.66 -25.33
N VAL A 267 -21.68 23.92 -25.56
CA VAL A 267 -21.67 22.71 -26.39
C VAL A 267 -22.61 21.64 -25.82
N ILE A 268 -22.57 21.37 -24.51
CA ILE A 268 -23.43 20.38 -23.86
C ILE A 268 -24.92 20.74 -24.01
N ARG A 269 -25.28 22.02 -23.84
CA ARG A 269 -26.69 22.46 -24.01
C ARG A 269 -27.13 22.30 -25.47
N ALA A 270 -26.31 22.75 -26.42
CA ALA A 270 -26.63 22.63 -27.84
C ALA A 270 -26.77 21.15 -28.24
N LEU A 271 -25.87 20.28 -27.80
CA LEU A 271 -25.93 18.84 -28.08
C LEU A 271 -27.20 18.21 -27.49
N ALA A 272 -27.55 18.54 -26.24
CA ALA A 272 -28.77 18.05 -25.61
C ALA A 272 -30.04 18.50 -26.36
N ASP A 273 -30.05 19.72 -26.87
CA ASP A 273 -31.16 20.23 -27.68
C ASP A 273 -31.27 19.48 -29.01
N LYS A 274 -30.14 19.19 -29.66
CA LYS A 274 -30.11 18.46 -30.94
C LYS A 274 -30.49 16.99 -30.80
N LEU A 275 -30.00 16.30 -29.77
CA LEU A 275 -30.38 14.91 -29.49
C LEU A 275 -31.89 14.79 -29.21
N ARG A 276 -32.45 15.70 -28.40
CA ARG A 276 -33.90 15.73 -28.14
C ARG A 276 -34.73 16.04 -29.39
N ALA A 277 -34.26 16.96 -30.23
CA ALA A 277 -34.93 17.30 -31.48
C ALA A 277 -34.91 16.14 -32.50
N ALA A 278 -33.84 15.36 -32.50
CA ALA A 278 -33.70 14.13 -33.29
C ALA A 278 -34.55 12.96 -32.75
N GLY A 279 -34.93 13.00 -31.46
CA GLY A 279 -35.57 11.86 -30.80
C GLY A 279 -34.61 10.69 -30.59
N SER A 280 -33.31 10.98 -30.47
CA SER A 280 -32.26 9.99 -30.21
C SER A 280 -32.28 9.52 -28.75
N ASP A 281 -32.01 8.23 -28.54
CA ASP A 281 -31.81 7.62 -27.22
C ASP A 281 -30.36 7.76 -26.73
N THR A 282 -29.42 8.20 -27.58
CA THR A 282 -28.02 8.43 -27.22
C THR A 282 -27.92 9.51 -26.15
N VAL A 283 -27.16 9.24 -25.08
CA VAL A 283 -26.96 10.18 -23.98
C VAL A 283 -25.63 10.93 -24.08
N ILE A 284 -25.50 12.06 -23.38
CA ILE A 284 -24.23 12.79 -23.34
C ILE A 284 -23.31 12.19 -22.29
N SER A 285 -22.09 11.83 -22.70
CA SER A 285 -20.96 11.62 -21.81
C SER A 285 -20.09 12.88 -21.78
N ALA A 286 -19.48 13.15 -20.61
CA ALA A 286 -18.57 14.28 -20.44
C ALA A 286 -17.66 14.04 -19.21
N MET A 287 -16.48 14.63 -19.12
CA MET A 287 -15.94 15.68 -20.00
C MET A 287 -14.65 15.24 -20.71
N ASP A 288 -14.31 13.95 -20.63
CA ASP A 288 -13.10 13.39 -21.23
C ASP A 288 -11.83 14.17 -20.88
N GLU A 289 -11.77 14.67 -19.63
CA GLU A 289 -10.65 15.49 -19.21
C GLU A 289 -9.39 14.63 -19.01
N THR A 290 -8.24 15.13 -19.49
CA THR A 290 -6.93 14.46 -19.47
C THR A 290 -6.56 13.89 -18.11
N ASN A 291 -7.01 14.54 -17.04
CA ASN A 291 -6.68 14.18 -15.68
C ASN A 291 -7.86 14.45 -14.74
N PRO A 292 -7.98 13.69 -13.63
CA PRO A 292 -9.03 13.87 -12.64
C PRO A 292 -9.06 15.28 -12.01
N GLY A 293 -7.92 15.94 -11.85
CA GLY A 293 -7.89 17.30 -11.30
C GLY A 293 -8.51 18.37 -12.22
N THR A 294 -8.32 18.24 -13.53
CA THR A 294 -8.97 19.12 -14.51
C THR A 294 -10.47 18.80 -14.60
N PHE A 295 -10.84 17.51 -14.55
CA PHE A 295 -12.23 17.10 -14.40
C PHE A 295 -12.90 17.81 -13.21
N LEU A 296 -12.27 17.82 -12.04
CA LEU A 296 -12.79 18.50 -10.86
C LEU A 296 -13.00 20.00 -11.10
N THR A 297 -12.04 20.65 -11.74
CA THR A 297 -12.09 22.09 -12.03
C THR A 297 -13.33 22.43 -12.86
N ASN A 298 -13.57 21.65 -13.91
CA ASN A 298 -14.66 21.91 -14.84
C ASN A 298 -16.02 21.49 -14.27
N TRP A 299 -16.12 20.30 -13.66
CA TRP A 299 -17.39 19.82 -13.11
C TRP A 299 -17.92 20.77 -12.04
N ASN A 300 -17.01 21.32 -11.21
CA ASN A 300 -17.36 22.30 -10.19
C ASN A 300 -17.78 23.67 -10.78
N ALA A 301 -17.42 23.98 -12.03
CA ALA A 301 -17.87 25.18 -12.73
C ALA A 301 -19.25 25.02 -13.39
N TYR A 302 -19.74 23.79 -13.59
CA TYR A 302 -21.05 23.53 -14.19
C TYR A 302 -22.19 23.80 -13.20
N GLY A 303 -23.25 24.47 -13.68
CA GLY A 303 -24.54 24.55 -12.99
C GLY A 303 -25.30 23.23 -13.03
N ASP A 304 -26.30 23.07 -12.15
CA ASP A 304 -27.14 21.87 -12.10
C ASP A 304 -27.91 21.62 -13.43
N ASP A 305 -28.21 22.68 -14.19
CA ASP A 305 -28.85 22.57 -15.50
C ASP A 305 -27.97 21.83 -16.52
N VAL A 306 -26.65 22.04 -16.48
CA VAL A 306 -25.67 21.38 -17.35
C VAL A 306 -25.32 19.99 -16.83
N ARG A 307 -25.06 19.85 -15.52
CA ARG A 307 -24.82 18.53 -14.90
C ARG A 307 -25.99 17.57 -15.10
N GLY A 308 -27.20 18.10 -15.21
CA GLY A 308 -28.42 17.34 -15.53
C GLY A 308 -28.45 16.77 -16.95
N GLN A 309 -27.74 17.37 -17.92
CA GLN A 309 -27.67 16.86 -19.31
C GLN A 309 -26.65 15.74 -19.48
N VAL A 310 -25.62 15.69 -18.62
CA VAL A 310 -24.56 14.67 -18.68
C VAL A 310 -25.05 13.41 -17.97
N ALA A 311 -25.22 12.30 -18.70
CA ALA A 311 -25.69 11.04 -18.12
C ALA A 311 -24.53 10.14 -17.65
N GLN A 312 -23.39 10.19 -18.34
CA GLN A 312 -22.19 9.42 -18.04
C GLN A 312 -20.99 10.32 -17.79
N LEU A 313 -20.17 9.99 -16.79
CA LEU A 313 -18.93 10.71 -16.50
C LEU A 313 -17.75 10.00 -17.15
N ASN A 314 -16.97 10.74 -17.93
CA ASN A 314 -15.74 10.30 -18.58
C ASN A 314 -14.54 11.07 -18.02
N VAL A 315 -13.44 10.37 -17.77
CA VAL A 315 -12.17 10.94 -17.28
C VAL A 315 -10.98 10.11 -17.71
N HIS A 316 -9.87 10.77 -18.03
CA HIS A 316 -8.60 10.12 -18.37
C HIS A 316 -7.67 10.09 -17.17
N THR A 317 -6.63 9.26 -17.24
CA THR A 317 -5.68 9.07 -16.13
C THR A 317 -4.22 9.21 -16.50
N TYR A 318 -3.92 10.07 -17.49
CA TYR A 318 -2.54 10.46 -17.84
C TYR A 318 -1.74 11.02 -16.65
N GLY A 319 -2.47 11.64 -15.73
CA GLY A 319 -2.08 12.11 -14.42
C GLY A 319 -3.14 11.69 -13.42
N THR A 320 -2.71 11.28 -12.24
CA THR A 320 -3.52 10.45 -11.34
C THR A 320 -3.98 11.16 -10.08
N GLY A 321 -3.55 12.41 -9.90
CA GLY A 321 -3.98 13.24 -8.78
C GLY A 321 -5.50 13.42 -8.78
N GLN A 322 -6.12 13.22 -7.61
CA GLN A 322 -7.55 13.42 -7.36
C GLN A 322 -8.53 12.37 -7.94
N ARG A 323 -8.07 11.17 -8.34
CA ARG A 323 -8.96 10.06 -8.76
C ARG A 323 -10.12 9.81 -7.79
N THR A 324 -9.83 9.73 -6.49
CA THR A 324 -10.86 9.44 -5.47
C THR A 324 -11.93 10.53 -5.37
N ALA A 325 -11.64 11.77 -5.75
CA ALA A 325 -12.64 12.82 -5.78
C ALA A 325 -13.60 12.67 -6.95
N VAL A 326 -13.12 12.25 -8.12
CA VAL A 326 -13.99 11.94 -9.29
C VAL A 326 -14.92 10.77 -8.96
N ARG A 327 -14.41 9.71 -8.33
CA ARG A 327 -15.22 8.61 -7.80
C ARG A 327 -16.33 9.11 -6.87
N ASP A 328 -15.98 9.98 -5.92
CA ASP A 328 -16.95 10.46 -4.92
C ASP A 328 -17.98 11.42 -5.54
N ILE A 329 -17.60 12.19 -6.58
CA ILE A 329 -18.53 12.96 -7.41
C ILE A 329 -19.50 12.01 -8.14
N ALA A 330 -19.00 10.96 -8.81
CA ALA A 330 -19.84 9.99 -9.50
C ALA A 330 -20.85 9.33 -8.55
N LYS A 331 -20.44 9.04 -7.31
CA LYS A 331 -21.31 8.55 -6.23
C LYS A 331 -22.38 9.56 -5.82
N GLY A 332 -21.98 10.80 -5.56
CA GLY A 332 -22.90 11.88 -5.17
C GLY A 332 -23.91 12.25 -6.26
N GLU A 333 -23.48 12.24 -7.53
CA GLU A 333 -24.32 12.54 -8.69
C GLU A 333 -25.17 11.35 -9.15
N ASN A 334 -24.91 10.16 -8.61
CA ASN A 334 -25.56 8.91 -9.02
C ASN A 334 -25.40 8.57 -10.51
N LYS A 335 -24.21 8.80 -11.08
CA LYS A 335 -23.90 8.57 -12.51
C LYS A 335 -22.85 7.46 -12.68
N PRO A 336 -22.88 6.67 -13.77
CA PRO A 336 -21.77 5.80 -14.15
C PRO A 336 -20.52 6.63 -14.44
N LEU A 337 -19.36 6.00 -14.29
CA LEU A 337 -18.05 6.61 -14.48
C LEU A 337 -17.20 5.67 -15.33
N TRP A 338 -16.69 6.16 -16.44
CA TRP A 338 -15.70 5.45 -17.24
C TRP A 338 -14.32 6.07 -17.01
N MET A 339 -13.31 5.21 -16.88
CA MET A 339 -11.95 5.61 -17.23
C MET A 339 -11.89 5.50 -18.76
N SER A 340 -12.05 6.62 -19.46
CA SER A 340 -12.39 6.65 -20.88
C SER A 340 -11.17 6.69 -21.81
N GLU A 341 -9.99 6.97 -21.28
CA GLU A 341 -8.75 6.99 -22.08
C GLU A 341 -7.50 6.95 -21.20
N VAL A 342 -6.63 5.97 -21.47
CA VAL A 342 -5.22 6.04 -21.10
C VAL A 342 -4.39 5.07 -21.94
N GLU A 343 -3.11 5.39 -22.12
CA GLU A 343 -2.06 4.50 -22.60
C GLU A 343 -0.71 5.06 -22.10
N GLY A 344 0.40 4.35 -22.32
CA GLY A 344 1.70 4.85 -21.89
C GLY A 344 2.88 3.95 -22.22
N SER A 345 4.08 4.44 -21.89
CA SER A 345 5.35 3.75 -22.20
C SER A 345 5.94 2.92 -21.05
N TRP A 346 5.65 3.29 -19.79
CA TRP A 346 6.21 2.73 -18.53
C TRP A 346 7.61 2.07 -18.63
N GLY A 347 8.64 2.81 -18.23
CA GLY A 347 10.04 2.37 -18.35
C GLY A 347 10.83 3.24 -19.32
N ASN A 348 12.11 2.94 -19.48
CA ASN A 348 13.03 3.73 -20.31
C ASN A 348 13.30 3.03 -21.64
N GLY A 349 13.02 3.72 -22.75
CA GLY A 349 13.25 3.26 -24.12
C GLY A 349 12.23 2.24 -24.62
N HIS A 350 12.41 1.80 -25.86
CA HIS A 350 11.55 0.81 -26.52
C HIS A 350 11.96 -0.63 -26.21
N SER A 351 11.00 -1.48 -25.85
CA SER A 351 11.18 -2.90 -25.64
C SER A 351 9.87 -3.67 -25.80
N LEU A 352 9.89 -4.70 -26.64
CA LEU A 352 8.76 -5.61 -26.82
C LEU A 352 8.72 -6.71 -25.74
N THR A 353 9.84 -7.00 -25.07
CA THR A 353 9.99 -8.18 -24.19
C THR A 353 10.27 -7.86 -22.73
N ASN A 354 10.67 -6.63 -22.39
CA ASN A 354 10.89 -6.24 -21.00
C ASN A 354 9.56 -6.19 -20.24
N MET A 355 9.51 -6.73 -19.03
CA MET A 355 8.30 -6.71 -18.20
C MET A 355 7.96 -5.33 -17.62
N ALA A 356 8.90 -4.38 -17.57
CA ALA A 356 8.64 -3.07 -16.96
C ALA A 356 7.44 -2.32 -17.56
N PRO A 357 7.29 -2.21 -18.91
CA PRO A 357 6.08 -1.66 -19.53
C PRO A 357 4.80 -2.38 -19.12
N GLY A 358 4.79 -3.72 -19.22
CA GLY A 358 3.63 -4.54 -18.88
C GLY A 358 3.23 -4.45 -17.41
N LEU A 359 4.19 -4.38 -16.49
CA LEU A 359 3.95 -4.25 -15.05
C LEU A 359 3.46 -2.84 -14.70
N GLY A 360 4.01 -1.80 -15.34
CA GLY A 360 3.56 -0.42 -15.16
C GLY A 360 2.11 -0.24 -15.58
N MET A 361 1.74 -0.76 -16.77
CA MET A 361 0.37 -0.74 -17.26
C MET A 361 -0.58 -1.53 -16.34
N ALA A 362 -0.19 -2.73 -15.94
CA ALA A 362 -1.00 -3.56 -15.04
C ALA A 362 -1.24 -2.89 -13.67
N GLN A 363 -0.23 -2.24 -13.09
CA GLN A 363 -0.39 -1.49 -11.85
C GLN A 363 -1.29 -0.27 -12.04
N HIS A 364 -1.16 0.43 -13.17
CA HIS A 364 -2.01 1.57 -13.48
C HIS A 364 -3.49 1.19 -13.60
N ILE A 365 -3.79 0.07 -14.27
CA ILE A 365 -5.15 -0.51 -14.32
C ILE A 365 -5.66 -0.81 -12.90
N ILE A 366 -4.86 -1.46 -12.05
CA ILE A 366 -5.25 -1.74 -10.66
C ILE A 366 -5.58 -0.47 -9.89
N ASP A 367 -4.75 0.57 -10.03
CA ASP A 367 -4.96 1.84 -9.34
C ASP A 367 -6.20 2.58 -9.86
N ASP A 368 -6.45 2.59 -11.17
CA ASP A 368 -7.68 3.12 -11.76
C ASP A 368 -8.91 2.41 -11.22
N LEU A 369 -8.95 1.08 -11.31
CA LEU A 369 -10.10 0.29 -10.87
C LEU A 369 -10.38 0.45 -9.36
N ARG A 370 -9.32 0.57 -8.54
CA ARG A 370 -9.46 0.73 -7.08
C ARG A 370 -9.84 2.15 -6.66
N GLU A 371 -9.30 3.17 -7.33
CA GLU A 371 -9.42 4.56 -6.87
C GLU A 371 -10.53 5.34 -7.58
N LEU A 372 -10.78 5.07 -8.86
CA LEU A 372 -11.92 5.64 -9.58
C LEU A 372 -13.19 4.81 -9.39
N GLU A 373 -13.06 3.50 -9.18
CA GLU A 373 -14.19 2.54 -9.22
C GLU A 373 -15.07 2.71 -10.48
N PRO A 374 -14.48 2.73 -11.70
CA PRO A 374 -15.24 2.94 -12.91
C PRO A 374 -16.06 1.70 -13.29
N SER A 375 -17.16 1.89 -14.02
CA SER A 375 -17.91 0.78 -14.62
C SER A 375 -17.29 0.29 -15.94
N ALA A 376 -16.44 1.08 -16.61
CA ALA A 376 -15.66 0.66 -17.76
C ALA A 376 -14.23 1.23 -17.75
N TRP A 377 -13.32 0.55 -18.45
CA TRP A 377 -11.92 0.98 -18.62
C TRP A 377 -11.53 0.92 -20.10
N VAL A 378 -11.11 2.04 -20.67
CA VAL A 378 -10.96 2.21 -22.12
C VAL A 378 -9.54 2.68 -22.48
N PHE A 379 -8.88 1.95 -23.37
CA PHE A 379 -7.61 2.37 -23.97
C PHE A 379 -7.81 3.62 -24.84
N TRP A 380 -6.80 4.50 -24.92
CA TRP A 380 -6.68 5.42 -26.07
C TRP A 380 -6.67 4.59 -27.36
N GLN A 381 -5.53 3.93 -27.61
CA GLN A 381 -5.38 2.99 -28.70
C GLN A 381 -4.37 1.93 -28.28
N PRO A 382 -4.72 0.65 -28.40
CA PRO A 382 -3.79 -0.43 -28.16
C PRO A 382 -2.86 -0.65 -29.36
N VAL A 383 -3.16 -0.11 -30.55
CA VAL A 383 -2.35 -0.25 -31.76
C VAL A 383 -1.62 1.04 -32.05
N GLU A 384 -0.30 0.98 -32.17
CA GLU A 384 0.57 2.15 -32.36
C GLU A 384 1.56 1.94 -33.53
N ASP A 385 2.02 3.03 -34.13
CA ASP A 385 3.00 2.98 -35.22
C ASP A 385 4.36 2.53 -34.68
N TYR A 386 4.84 1.38 -35.15
CA TYR A 386 6.14 0.84 -34.79
C TYR A 386 7.27 1.84 -35.09
N ASP A 387 7.14 2.62 -36.15
CA ASP A 387 8.17 3.56 -36.58
C ASP A 387 8.24 4.81 -35.70
N ASN A 388 7.14 5.20 -35.05
CA ASN A 388 7.15 6.23 -34.02
C ASN A 388 7.75 5.71 -32.72
N MET A 389 7.55 4.43 -32.40
CA MET A 389 7.95 3.82 -31.13
C MET A 389 9.41 3.38 -31.09
N LYS A 390 9.99 2.95 -32.21
CA LYS A 390 11.39 2.53 -32.26
C LYS A 390 12.35 3.69 -31.95
N PRO A 391 13.57 3.42 -31.45
CA PRO A 391 14.57 4.46 -31.20
C PRO A 391 14.85 5.32 -32.44
N GLY A 392 14.84 6.63 -32.26
CA GLY A 392 15.01 7.59 -33.35
C GLY A 392 13.72 7.92 -34.12
N GLY A 393 12.59 7.31 -33.76
CA GLY A 393 11.25 7.72 -34.18
C GLY A 393 10.79 9.00 -33.46
N GLU A 394 9.58 8.97 -32.90
CA GLU A 394 9.03 10.13 -32.17
C GLU A 394 9.84 10.44 -30.90
N PHE A 395 10.49 9.43 -30.33
CA PHE A 395 11.29 9.53 -29.12
C PHE A 395 12.75 9.09 -29.38
N PRO A 396 13.77 9.87 -28.95
CA PRO A 396 15.17 9.52 -29.20
C PRO A 396 15.59 8.13 -28.70
N GLN A 397 15.07 7.71 -27.54
CA GLN A 397 15.35 6.39 -26.95
C GLN A 397 14.30 5.33 -27.33
N GLY A 398 13.29 5.72 -28.13
CA GLY A 398 12.10 4.93 -28.36
C GLY A 398 11.13 4.97 -27.16
N SER A 399 9.96 4.37 -27.35
CA SER A 399 8.84 4.41 -26.42
C SER A 399 7.96 3.18 -26.61
N ASN A 400 7.14 2.85 -25.62
CA ASN A 400 6.28 1.65 -25.66
C ASN A 400 4.79 2.00 -25.74
N TRP A 401 4.37 3.12 -26.32
CA TRP A 401 2.94 3.35 -26.53
C TRP A 401 2.35 2.26 -27.45
N GLY A 402 1.07 1.96 -27.24
CA GLY A 402 0.38 0.82 -27.80
C GLY A 402 0.83 -0.51 -27.19
N SER A 403 -0.10 -1.45 -27.06
CA SER A 403 0.15 -2.84 -26.69
C SER A 403 0.54 -3.70 -27.91
N ILE A 404 0.13 -3.25 -29.09
CA ILE A 404 0.36 -3.83 -30.41
C ILE A 404 1.02 -2.75 -31.26
N GLN A 405 2.03 -3.10 -32.06
CA GLN A 405 2.76 -2.17 -32.91
C GLN A 405 2.91 -2.71 -34.33
N LEU A 406 2.73 -1.86 -35.33
CA LEU A 406 3.00 -2.16 -36.75
C LEU A 406 3.34 -0.86 -37.50
N PRO A 407 3.96 -0.90 -38.68
CA PRO A 407 4.17 0.30 -39.50
C PRO A 407 2.83 0.92 -39.95
N PHE A 408 2.69 2.24 -39.85
CA PHE A 408 1.52 2.98 -40.33
C PHE A 408 1.62 3.42 -41.81
N ASP A 409 2.51 2.80 -42.61
CA ASP A 409 2.64 3.01 -44.05
C ASP A 409 2.62 1.75 -44.91
N CYS A 410 1.89 0.75 -44.44
CA CYS A 410 1.68 -0.45 -45.24
C CYS A 410 0.82 -0.12 -46.46
N THR A 411 1.15 -0.75 -47.58
CA THR A 411 0.56 -0.56 -48.89
C THR A 411 -0.36 -1.74 -49.24
N ALA A 412 -1.16 -1.59 -50.30
CA ALA A 412 -2.05 -2.64 -50.78
C ALA A 412 -1.33 -3.93 -51.24
N THR A 413 0.00 -3.90 -51.42
CA THR A 413 0.82 -5.06 -51.80
C THR A 413 1.56 -5.71 -50.63
N ASP A 414 1.46 -5.14 -49.43
CA ASP A 414 2.16 -5.68 -48.26
C ASP A 414 1.51 -6.95 -47.72
N THR A 415 2.31 -7.73 -47.00
CA THR A 415 1.92 -8.97 -46.31
C THR A 415 2.36 -8.89 -44.85
N LEU A 416 2.03 -9.89 -44.03
CA LEU A 416 2.56 -9.97 -42.66
C LEU A 416 4.10 -10.07 -42.60
N GLU A 417 4.77 -10.43 -43.70
CA GLU A 417 6.24 -10.44 -43.76
C GLU A 417 6.83 -9.04 -43.97
N THR A 418 6.20 -8.21 -44.79
CA THR A 418 6.68 -6.85 -45.12
C THR A 418 6.10 -5.76 -44.21
N CYS A 419 4.93 -6.03 -43.62
CA CYS A 419 4.25 -5.21 -42.62
C CYS A 419 3.98 -6.04 -41.35
N PRO A 420 5.01 -6.35 -40.55
CA PRO A 420 4.88 -7.21 -39.40
C PRO A 420 4.14 -6.54 -38.24
N ILE A 421 3.33 -7.33 -37.53
CA ILE A 421 2.64 -6.93 -36.31
C ILE A 421 3.40 -7.48 -35.09
N TYR A 422 3.71 -6.60 -34.14
CA TYR A 422 4.39 -6.92 -32.90
C TYR A 422 3.44 -6.76 -31.70
N THR A 423 3.48 -7.69 -30.76
CA THR A 423 2.87 -7.51 -29.43
C THR A 423 3.97 -7.32 -28.40
N ASN A 424 3.72 -6.51 -27.37
CA ASN A 424 4.66 -6.32 -26.27
C ASN A 424 4.13 -6.87 -24.94
N THR A 425 4.93 -6.75 -23.88
CA THR A 425 4.53 -7.24 -22.55
C THR A 425 3.28 -6.58 -21.99
N LYS A 426 2.88 -5.36 -22.42
CA LYS A 426 1.59 -4.76 -22.06
C LYS A 426 0.44 -5.56 -22.64
N PHE A 427 0.50 -5.96 -23.92
CA PHE A 427 -0.50 -6.85 -24.51
C PHE A 427 -0.65 -8.14 -23.71
N HIS A 428 0.45 -8.69 -23.22
CA HIS A 428 0.42 -9.90 -22.40
C HIS A 428 -0.20 -9.67 -21.01
N THR A 429 0.23 -8.63 -20.28
CA THR A 429 -0.22 -8.40 -18.91
C THR A 429 -1.65 -7.86 -18.83
N VAL A 430 -2.08 -7.02 -19.78
CA VAL A 430 -3.46 -6.51 -19.86
C VAL A 430 -4.46 -7.65 -19.97
N ARG A 431 -4.12 -8.72 -20.70
CA ARG A 431 -5.01 -9.87 -20.88
C ARG A 431 -5.36 -10.60 -19.57
N ASN A 432 -4.54 -10.48 -18.52
CA ASN A 432 -4.91 -10.98 -17.19
C ASN A 432 -6.18 -10.32 -16.65
N PHE A 433 -6.46 -9.09 -17.04
CA PHE A 433 -7.64 -8.33 -16.67
C PHE A 433 -8.78 -8.61 -17.64
N THR A 434 -8.57 -8.37 -18.94
CA THR A 434 -9.64 -8.42 -19.94
C THR A 434 -10.24 -9.81 -20.15
N HIS A 435 -9.51 -10.89 -19.82
CA HIS A 435 -10.02 -12.27 -19.93
C HIS A 435 -10.75 -12.75 -18.66
N HIS A 436 -10.53 -12.10 -17.52
CA HIS A 436 -10.89 -12.63 -16.19
C HIS A 436 -11.70 -11.68 -15.30
N ILE A 437 -11.78 -10.39 -15.64
CA ILE A 437 -12.78 -9.43 -15.15
C ILE A 437 -13.66 -9.10 -16.33
N ARG A 438 -14.90 -9.60 -16.31
CA ARG A 438 -15.78 -9.66 -17.49
C ARG A 438 -16.95 -8.71 -17.35
N PRO A 439 -17.59 -8.34 -18.48
CA PRO A 439 -18.90 -7.70 -18.44
C PRO A 439 -19.87 -8.49 -17.54
N GLY A 440 -20.56 -7.79 -16.63
CA GLY A 440 -21.44 -8.40 -15.64
C GLY A 440 -20.81 -8.72 -14.28
N ASP A 441 -19.47 -8.72 -14.18
CA ASP A 441 -18.79 -8.84 -12.89
C ASP A 441 -18.99 -7.56 -12.05
N ARG A 442 -18.76 -7.65 -10.74
CA ARG A 442 -18.70 -6.50 -9.85
C ARG A 442 -17.32 -6.44 -9.21
N LEU A 443 -16.62 -5.32 -9.37
CA LEU A 443 -15.39 -5.06 -8.64
C LEU A 443 -15.69 -5.05 -7.14
N ILE A 444 -14.81 -5.63 -6.33
CA ILE A 444 -14.98 -5.70 -4.88
C ILE A 444 -13.77 -5.13 -4.15
N GLY A 445 -13.97 -4.76 -2.88
CA GLY A 445 -12.89 -4.28 -2.03
C GLY A 445 -11.75 -5.29 -1.90
N VAL A 446 -10.52 -4.78 -1.77
CA VAL A 446 -9.32 -5.57 -1.47
C VAL A 446 -8.36 -4.73 -0.62
N ASP A 447 -7.69 -5.37 0.33
CA ASP A 447 -6.81 -4.75 1.33
C ASP A 447 -5.35 -4.59 0.86
N ASN A 448 -5.08 -4.79 -0.43
CA ASN A 448 -3.75 -4.76 -1.02
C ASN A 448 -3.73 -3.89 -2.29
N ASN A 449 -2.82 -2.90 -2.33
CA ASN A 449 -2.71 -1.93 -3.42
C ASN A 449 -2.14 -2.49 -4.74
N ALA A 450 -1.55 -3.69 -4.71
CA ALA A 450 -1.06 -4.39 -5.90
C ALA A 450 -2.05 -5.45 -6.39
N SER A 451 -3.31 -5.39 -5.92
CA SER A 451 -4.36 -6.34 -6.26
C SER A 451 -5.67 -5.63 -6.62
N ILE A 452 -6.46 -6.26 -7.48
CA ILE A 452 -7.87 -5.94 -7.70
C ILE A 452 -8.69 -7.23 -7.68
N ALA A 453 -9.94 -7.18 -7.24
CA ALA A 453 -10.80 -8.35 -7.16
C ALA A 453 -12.17 -8.07 -7.75
N ALA A 454 -12.80 -9.10 -8.28
CA ALA A 454 -14.16 -9.05 -8.80
C ALA A 454 -14.94 -10.32 -8.45
N VAL A 455 -16.26 -10.20 -8.33
CA VAL A 455 -17.18 -11.33 -8.21
C VAL A 455 -18.12 -11.36 -9.40
N SER A 456 -18.30 -12.56 -9.94
CA SER A 456 -19.38 -12.82 -10.90
C SER A 456 -20.66 -13.19 -10.15
N GLY A 457 -21.84 -12.95 -10.73
CA GLY A 457 -23.09 -13.48 -10.19
C GLY A 457 -23.05 -15.02 -10.10
N GLY A 458 -22.69 -15.60 -8.95
CA GLY A 458 -22.49 -17.05 -8.80
C GLY A 458 -21.49 -17.47 -7.70
N LYS A 459 -20.81 -18.63 -7.90
CA LYS A 459 -19.82 -19.23 -6.97
C LYS A 459 -18.36 -18.97 -7.37
N ARG A 460 -18.04 -17.81 -7.95
CA ARG A 460 -16.70 -17.49 -8.48
C ARG A 460 -16.27 -16.08 -8.12
N ALA A 461 -14.98 -15.93 -7.85
CA ALA A 461 -14.30 -14.65 -7.71
C ALA A 461 -12.98 -14.68 -8.49
N THR A 462 -12.52 -13.52 -8.94
CA THR A 462 -11.24 -13.33 -9.60
C THR A 462 -10.43 -12.34 -8.77
N VAL A 463 -9.14 -12.60 -8.58
CA VAL A 463 -8.19 -11.62 -8.02
C VAL A 463 -7.01 -11.48 -8.96
N VAL A 464 -6.72 -10.30 -9.48
CA VAL A 464 -5.53 -10.02 -10.29
C VAL A 464 -4.50 -9.33 -9.42
N HIS A 465 -3.26 -9.82 -9.43
CA HIS A 465 -2.18 -9.37 -8.55
C HIS A 465 -0.89 -9.09 -9.34
N VAL A 466 -0.27 -7.94 -9.09
CA VAL A 466 1.00 -7.53 -9.72
C VAL A 466 2.14 -7.72 -8.74
N ASN A 467 3.16 -8.52 -9.09
CA ASN A 467 4.45 -8.56 -8.41
C ASN A 467 5.52 -7.87 -9.26
N SER A 468 5.76 -6.59 -9.00
CA SER A 468 6.83 -5.82 -9.66
C SER A 468 8.22 -6.09 -9.09
N GLY A 469 8.32 -6.81 -7.96
CA GLY A 469 9.58 -7.13 -7.31
C GLY A 469 10.44 -8.11 -8.13
N THR A 470 11.75 -8.07 -7.90
CA THR A 470 12.73 -8.97 -8.54
C THR A 470 12.82 -10.34 -7.88
N GLN A 471 12.01 -10.59 -6.85
CA GLN A 471 11.92 -11.86 -6.13
C GLN A 471 10.49 -12.40 -6.20
N ALA A 472 10.37 -13.73 -6.22
CA ALA A 472 9.09 -14.38 -6.01
C ALA A 472 8.58 -14.09 -4.58
N ARG A 473 7.26 -14.11 -4.41
CA ARG A 473 6.61 -13.93 -3.11
C ARG A 473 5.44 -14.88 -2.93
N THR A 474 5.11 -15.19 -1.69
CA THR A 474 3.91 -15.99 -1.37
C THR A 474 2.72 -15.05 -1.17
N VAL A 475 1.63 -15.30 -1.87
CA VAL A 475 0.32 -14.68 -1.60
C VAL A 475 -0.50 -15.63 -0.73
N HIS A 476 -0.83 -15.18 0.48
CA HIS A 476 -1.84 -15.77 1.34
C HIS A 476 -3.19 -15.14 1.01
N LEU A 477 -3.97 -15.83 0.15
CA LEU A 477 -5.29 -15.39 -0.25
C LEU A 477 -6.31 -15.77 0.83
N ASP A 478 -6.79 -14.78 1.58
CA ASP A 478 -7.77 -14.94 2.65
C ASP A 478 -9.19 -14.79 2.08
N LEU A 479 -9.98 -15.87 2.14
CA LEU A 479 -11.35 -15.95 1.64
C LEU A 479 -12.39 -15.91 2.78
N SER A 480 -11.98 -15.48 3.98
CA SER A 480 -12.84 -15.39 5.16
C SER A 480 -14.05 -14.48 4.98
N ALA A 481 -13.93 -13.43 4.15
CA ALA A 481 -15.00 -12.46 3.90
C ALA A 481 -16.16 -13.00 3.02
N PHE A 482 -16.00 -14.14 2.35
CA PHE A 482 -17.11 -14.82 1.68
C PHE A 482 -18.00 -15.52 2.71
N ALA A 483 -19.30 -15.69 2.46
CA ALA A 483 -20.17 -16.42 3.40
C ALA A 483 -19.88 -17.92 3.38
N ALA A 484 -19.83 -18.49 2.18
CA ALA A 484 -19.62 -19.91 1.94
C ALA A 484 -18.34 -20.14 1.14
N VAL A 485 -17.54 -21.09 1.62
CA VAL A 485 -16.38 -21.66 0.92
C VAL A 485 -16.65 -23.16 0.83
N ALA A 486 -16.84 -23.67 -0.37
CA ALA A 486 -17.16 -25.07 -0.60
C ALA A 486 -15.97 -25.98 -0.21
N PRO A 487 -16.21 -27.23 0.23
CA PRO A 487 -15.12 -28.16 0.58
C PRO A 487 -14.18 -28.48 -0.58
N ASP A 488 -14.67 -28.35 -1.81
CA ASP A 488 -13.94 -28.54 -3.07
C ASP A 488 -13.50 -27.22 -3.72
N ALA A 489 -13.56 -26.11 -2.98
CA ALA A 489 -13.10 -24.80 -3.47
C ALA A 489 -11.61 -24.85 -3.84
N THR A 490 -11.28 -24.21 -4.96
CA THR A 490 -9.90 -24.14 -5.48
C THR A 490 -9.53 -22.73 -5.90
N VAL A 491 -8.22 -22.48 -5.93
CA VAL A 491 -7.61 -21.28 -6.52
C VAL A 491 -6.69 -21.73 -7.63
N THR A 492 -6.99 -21.35 -8.87
CA THR A 492 -6.15 -21.62 -10.04
C THR A 492 -5.38 -20.37 -10.42
N PRO A 493 -4.04 -20.35 -10.34
CA PRO A 493 -3.24 -19.21 -10.78
C PRO A 493 -3.10 -19.19 -12.31
N VAL A 494 -3.20 -18.01 -12.91
CA VAL A 494 -2.94 -17.74 -14.32
C VAL A 494 -1.86 -16.67 -14.39
N VAL A 495 -0.65 -17.06 -14.80
CA VAL A 495 0.56 -16.23 -14.68
C VAL A 495 0.98 -15.67 -16.03
N THR A 496 1.26 -14.37 -16.05
CA THR A 496 1.95 -13.68 -17.13
C THR A 496 3.27 -13.10 -16.60
N ASN A 497 4.37 -13.47 -17.24
CA ASN A 497 5.72 -12.97 -16.96
C ASN A 497 6.56 -13.01 -18.25
N ALA A 498 7.88 -12.82 -18.15
CA ALA A 498 8.79 -12.86 -19.29
C ALA A 498 8.80 -14.21 -20.04
N ASP A 499 8.37 -15.31 -19.39
CA ASP A 499 8.36 -16.66 -19.98
C ASP A 499 7.08 -16.95 -20.79
N GLY A 500 6.08 -16.07 -20.73
CA GLY A 500 4.83 -16.21 -21.47
C GLY A 500 3.62 -15.59 -20.77
N ALA A 501 2.51 -15.53 -21.51
CA ALA A 501 1.26 -14.94 -21.08
C ALA A 501 0.21 -15.99 -20.73
N LEU A 502 -0.67 -15.66 -19.78
CA LEU A 502 -1.85 -16.44 -19.38
C LEU A 502 -1.59 -17.94 -19.12
N ARG A 503 -0.42 -18.28 -18.58
CA ARG A 503 -0.09 -19.69 -18.30
C ARG A 503 -0.86 -20.16 -17.08
N THR A 504 -1.80 -21.07 -17.30
CA THR A 504 -2.62 -21.65 -16.23
C THR A 504 -1.80 -22.67 -15.44
N GLY A 505 -1.69 -22.46 -14.13
CA GLY A 505 -1.07 -23.38 -13.19
C GLY A 505 -2.04 -24.42 -12.64
N ALA A 506 -1.53 -25.32 -11.80
CA ALA A 506 -2.36 -26.33 -11.14
C ALA A 506 -3.29 -25.68 -10.08
N PRO A 507 -4.54 -26.15 -9.95
CA PRO A 507 -5.45 -25.67 -8.92
C PRO A 507 -4.94 -26.03 -7.53
N VAL A 508 -4.94 -25.06 -6.62
CA VAL A 508 -4.61 -25.22 -5.20
C VAL A 508 -5.90 -25.31 -4.40
N ALA A 509 -6.05 -26.35 -3.58
CA ALA A 509 -7.23 -26.51 -2.73
C ALA A 509 -7.28 -25.43 -1.65
N VAL A 510 -8.47 -24.85 -1.43
CA VAL A 510 -8.71 -23.93 -0.32
C VAL A 510 -8.79 -24.74 0.98
N ARG A 511 -8.03 -24.33 2.00
CA ARG A 511 -8.01 -24.93 3.34
C ARG A 511 -8.16 -23.84 4.37
N ASP A 512 -9.02 -24.06 5.36
CA ASP A 512 -9.30 -23.08 6.42
C ASP A 512 -9.67 -21.69 5.86
N ARG A 513 -10.46 -21.68 4.76
CA ARG A 513 -10.88 -20.48 4.01
C ARG A 513 -9.70 -19.66 3.46
N ALA A 514 -8.55 -20.27 3.23
CA ALA A 514 -7.42 -19.59 2.62
C ALA A 514 -6.69 -20.49 1.61
N ALA A 515 -5.88 -19.88 0.75
CA ALA A 515 -4.92 -20.57 -0.10
C ALA A 515 -3.58 -19.82 -0.10
N ARG A 516 -2.48 -20.56 -0.18
CA ARG A 516 -1.14 -19.99 -0.33
C ARG A 516 -0.60 -20.35 -1.71
N LEU A 517 -0.24 -19.34 -2.49
CA LEU A 517 0.29 -19.52 -3.85
C LEU A 517 1.56 -18.69 -4.00
N GLU A 518 2.56 -19.25 -4.66
CA GLU A 518 3.75 -18.51 -5.05
C GLU A 518 3.45 -17.67 -6.31
N VAL A 519 3.83 -16.40 -6.26
CA VAL A 519 3.78 -15.47 -7.37
C VAL A 519 5.21 -15.18 -7.82
N PRO A 520 5.58 -15.46 -9.08
CA PRO A 520 6.92 -15.20 -9.59
C PRO A 520 7.32 -13.73 -9.50
N ALA A 521 8.63 -13.47 -9.50
CA ALA A 521 9.17 -12.13 -9.71
C ALA A 521 8.64 -11.51 -11.02
N GLN A 522 8.49 -10.20 -11.06
CA GLN A 522 8.15 -9.43 -12.28
C GLN A 522 6.98 -10.05 -13.07
N SER A 523 5.86 -10.30 -12.40
CA SER A 523 4.72 -11.01 -12.98
C SER A 523 3.38 -10.37 -12.65
N VAL A 524 2.38 -10.69 -13.47
CA VAL A 524 0.96 -10.48 -13.17
C VAL A 524 0.31 -11.86 -13.04
N THR A 525 -0.33 -12.11 -11.90
CA THR A 525 -0.98 -13.39 -11.61
C THR A 525 -2.45 -13.17 -11.34
N THR A 526 -3.30 -13.86 -12.09
CA THR A 526 -4.75 -13.90 -11.85
C THR A 526 -5.10 -15.17 -11.08
N PHE A 527 -5.72 -15.03 -9.92
CA PHE A 527 -6.25 -16.10 -9.10
C PHE A 527 -7.72 -16.31 -9.43
N LEU A 528 -8.03 -17.41 -10.11
CA LEU A 528 -9.40 -17.83 -10.38
C LEU A 528 -9.90 -18.66 -9.19
N VAL A 529 -10.78 -18.07 -8.39
CA VAL A 529 -11.33 -18.68 -7.17
C VAL A 529 -12.67 -19.31 -7.50
N SER A 530 -12.77 -20.63 -7.30
CA SER A 530 -14.00 -21.39 -7.48
C SER A 530 -14.55 -21.88 -6.15
N GLY A 531 -15.89 -21.99 -6.04
CA GLY A 531 -16.54 -22.53 -4.84
C GLY A 531 -16.73 -21.51 -3.70
N VAL A 532 -16.58 -20.21 -3.97
CA VAL A 532 -16.83 -19.13 -2.98
C VAL A 532 -18.10 -18.37 -3.34
N SER A 533 -18.92 -18.00 -2.34
CA SER A 533 -20.15 -17.22 -2.59
C SER A 533 -20.65 -16.49 -1.35
N GLY A 534 -21.47 -15.45 -1.59
CA GLY A 534 -22.11 -14.65 -0.55
C GLY A 534 -21.13 -13.80 0.26
N VAL A 535 -21.67 -13.01 1.19
CA VAL A 535 -20.91 -12.12 2.07
C VAL A 535 -20.98 -12.65 3.50
N ALA A 536 -19.84 -12.87 4.15
CA ALA A 536 -19.82 -13.30 5.54
C ALA A 536 -20.55 -12.27 6.41
N LYS A 537 -21.26 -12.73 7.44
CA LYS A 537 -22.08 -11.85 8.28
C LYS A 537 -21.24 -10.71 8.88
N ASP A 538 -20.00 -11.01 9.23
CA ASP A 538 -19.01 -10.13 9.84
C ASP A 538 -18.00 -9.53 8.84
N ALA A 539 -18.21 -9.68 7.53
CA ALA A 539 -17.34 -9.09 6.52
C ALA A 539 -17.49 -7.56 6.44
N ALA A 540 -18.73 -7.06 6.34
CA ALA A 540 -19.00 -5.63 6.24
C ALA A 540 -18.43 -4.87 7.44
N LEU A 541 -17.77 -3.72 7.22
CA LEU A 541 -17.28 -2.89 8.32
C LEU A 541 -18.44 -2.47 9.23
N ILE A 542 -19.52 -2.01 8.60
CA ILE A 542 -20.73 -1.55 9.27
C ILE A 542 -21.66 -2.73 9.53
N GLN A 543 -22.04 -2.91 10.79
CA GLN A 543 -22.79 -4.01 11.36
C GLN A 543 -23.92 -3.45 12.20
N ASP A 544 -25.09 -4.07 12.13
CA ASP A 544 -26.25 -3.61 12.88
C ASP A 544 -26.01 -3.78 14.39
N GLY A 545 -26.40 -2.75 15.17
CA GLY A 545 -26.25 -2.74 16.62
C GLY A 545 -24.85 -2.40 17.14
N HIS A 546 -23.84 -2.37 16.27
CA HIS A 546 -22.47 -1.99 16.62
C HIS A 546 -22.34 -0.48 16.88
N VAL A 547 -21.23 -0.10 17.49
CA VAL A 547 -20.86 1.29 17.79
C VAL A 547 -19.44 1.56 17.30
N TYR A 548 -19.25 2.75 16.77
CA TYR A 548 -18.08 3.14 15.99
C TYR A 548 -17.48 4.43 16.48
N ARG A 549 -16.21 4.61 16.18
CA ARG A 549 -15.50 5.86 16.36
C ARG A 549 -14.95 6.31 15.02
N LEU A 550 -15.26 7.55 14.64
CA LEU A 550 -14.78 8.15 13.40
C LEU A 550 -13.62 9.08 13.74
N ARG A 551 -12.39 8.70 13.33
CA ARG A 551 -11.18 9.50 13.54
C ARG A 551 -10.76 10.17 12.25
N GLY A 552 -10.60 11.49 12.26
CA GLY A 552 -10.10 12.22 11.09
C GLY A 552 -8.67 11.77 10.75
N VAL A 553 -8.42 11.39 9.50
CA VAL A 553 -7.09 10.89 9.07
C VAL A 553 -6.02 11.98 9.24
N GLN A 554 -6.39 13.25 9.01
CA GLN A 554 -5.49 14.40 9.09
C GLN A 554 -5.02 14.74 10.50
N SER A 555 -5.83 14.45 11.53
CA SER A 555 -5.58 14.89 12.91
C SER A 555 -5.45 13.76 13.92
N GLY A 556 -5.91 12.56 13.59
CA GLY A 556 -6.04 11.44 14.52
C GLY A 556 -7.16 11.62 15.57
N ARG A 557 -7.90 12.73 15.51
CA ARG A 557 -8.92 13.12 16.49
C ARG A 557 -10.30 12.56 16.15
N SER A 558 -11.10 12.32 17.18
CA SER A 558 -12.44 11.72 17.07
C SER A 558 -13.52 12.77 16.76
N LEU A 559 -14.46 12.41 15.87
CA LEU A 559 -15.71 13.12 15.67
C LEU A 559 -16.54 13.13 16.96
N ALA A 560 -17.04 14.29 17.36
CA ALA A 560 -17.87 14.49 18.54
C ALA A 560 -18.91 15.60 18.31
N PRO A 561 -20.01 15.62 19.08
CA PRO A 561 -20.86 16.79 19.20
C PRO A 561 -20.07 18.04 19.66
N SER A 562 -20.45 19.23 19.16
CA SER A 562 -19.80 20.50 19.51
C SER A 562 -19.99 20.90 20.99
N GLY A 563 -21.04 20.39 21.64
CA GLY A 563 -21.51 20.82 22.96
C GLY A 563 -22.56 21.93 22.90
N SER A 564 -22.65 22.65 21.77
CA SER A 564 -23.86 23.40 21.40
C SER A 564 -24.91 22.44 20.83
N THR A 565 -26.19 22.76 20.92
CA THR A 565 -27.30 21.86 20.58
C THR A 565 -27.42 21.53 19.09
N SER A 566 -26.48 21.90 18.23
CA SER A 566 -26.64 21.71 16.79
C SER A 566 -25.42 21.25 16.01
N GLY A 567 -24.16 21.31 16.46
CA GLY A 567 -22.98 21.09 15.59
C GLY A 567 -22.15 19.83 15.86
N ALA A 568 -21.17 19.58 15.00
CA ALA A 568 -20.14 18.54 15.17
C ALA A 568 -18.73 19.13 15.07
N VAL A 569 -17.79 18.55 15.80
CA VAL A 569 -16.37 18.97 15.89
C VAL A 569 -15.46 17.75 15.97
N ILE A 570 -14.14 17.95 15.83
CA ILE A 570 -13.15 16.95 16.25
C ILE A 570 -12.61 17.24 17.66
N ARG A 571 -12.33 16.18 18.43
CA ARG A 571 -11.78 16.25 19.79
C ARG A 571 -10.67 15.24 19.97
N SER A 572 -9.76 15.50 20.89
CA SER A 572 -8.74 14.53 21.32
C SER A 572 -9.40 13.19 21.63
N ASP A 573 -8.80 12.11 21.14
CA ASP A 573 -9.35 10.78 21.23
C ASP A 573 -9.44 10.32 22.69
N ASP A 574 -10.65 10.09 23.18
CA ASP A 574 -10.90 9.55 24.52
C ASP A 574 -11.73 8.26 24.40
N PRO A 575 -11.10 7.08 24.63
CA PRO A 575 -11.78 5.79 24.66
C PRO A 575 -12.95 5.70 25.65
N ARG A 576 -12.98 6.56 26.69
CA ARG A 576 -14.03 6.58 27.71
C ARG A 576 -15.19 7.52 27.36
N SER A 577 -15.06 8.33 26.31
CA SER A 577 -16.09 9.31 25.94
C SER A 577 -17.21 8.67 25.12
N ALA A 578 -18.40 8.59 25.72
CA ALA A 578 -19.63 8.18 25.05
C ALA A 578 -20.00 9.07 23.85
N ASP A 579 -19.69 10.36 23.94
CA ASP A 579 -20.05 11.36 22.93
C ASP A 579 -19.18 11.26 21.67
N GLN A 580 -18.07 10.51 21.73
CA GLN A 580 -17.22 10.21 20.58
C GLN A 580 -17.56 8.87 19.90
N LEU A 581 -18.62 8.20 20.36
CA LEU A 581 -19.14 6.98 19.77
C LEU A 581 -20.35 7.28 18.90
N TRP A 582 -20.50 6.53 17.82
CA TRP A 582 -21.48 6.73 16.76
C TRP A 582 -22.10 5.39 16.35
N ARG A 583 -23.34 5.40 15.88
CA ARG A 583 -24.03 4.26 15.27
C ARG A 583 -24.21 4.55 13.79
N LEU A 584 -23.83 3.62 12.94
CA LEU A 584 -24.09 3.69 11.51
C LEU A 584 -25.16 2.67 11.18
N THR A 585 -26.30 3.14 10.68
CA THR A 585 -27.42 2.27 10.29
C THR A 585 -27.54 2.26 8.79
N LYS A 586 -27.45 1.09 8.16
CA LYS A 586 -27.64 0.93 6.72
C LYS A 586 -29.12 1.10 6.37
N LEU A 587 -29.42 1.95 5.39
CA LEU A 587 -30.77 2.32 4.98
C LEU A 587 -31.21 1.60 3.70
N THR A 588 -30.25 1.23 2.86
CA THR A 588 -30.48 0.52 1.60
C THR A 588 -30.30 -0.99 1.77
N ARG A 589 -30.79 -1.75 0.78
CA ARG A 589 -30.63 -3.20 0.70
C ARG A 589 -29.63 -3.51 -0.40
N GLY A 590 -28.63 -4.33 -0.11
CA GLY A 590 -27.62 -4.73 -1.10
C GLY A 590 -26.23 -4.76 -0.51
N GLN A 591 -25.22 -4.80 -1.38
CA GLN A 591 -23.79 -4.75 -1.04
C GLN A 591 -23.04 -3.73 -1.91
N GLY A 592 -23.75 -2.75 -2.48
CA GLY A 592 -23.15 -1.78 -3.39
C GLY A 592 -22.16 -0.84 -2.70
N ASN A 593 -21.31 -0.19 -3.49
CA ASN A 593 -20.44 0.92 -3.08
C ASN A 593 -21.21 2.26 -2.96
N ARG A 594 -22.53 2.22 -3.15
CA ARG A 594 -23.48 3.34 -3.08
C ARG A 594 -24.56 3.13 -2.01
N GLU A 595 -24.36 2.16 -1.12
CA GLU A 595 -25.27 1.94 0.01
C GLU A 595 -25.31 3.20 0.89
N ARG A 596 -26.50 3.47 1.44
CA ARG A 596 -26.76 4.69 2.21
C ARG A 596 -26.87 4.39 3.68
N TYR A 597 -26.37 5.30 4.50
CA TYR A 597 -26.28 5.13 5.94
C TYR A 597 -26.75 6.38 6.67
N ALA A 598 -27.40 6.18 7.81
CA ALA A 598 -27.61 7.22 8.82
C ALA A 598 -26.49 7.15 9.85
N LEU A 599 -25.90 8.31 10.19
CA LEU A 599 -24.85 8.45 11.20
C LEU A 599 -25.42 9.06 12.46
N ALA A 600 -25.74 8.23 13.46
CA ALA A 600 -26.32 8.64 14.73
C ALA A 600 -25.28 8.70 15.86
N THR A 601 -25.52 9.51 16.88
CA THR A 601 -24.74 9.50 18.13
C THR A 601 -24.80 8.10 18.77
N GLY A 602 -23.82 7.75 19.62
CA GLY A 602 -23.73 6.44 20.26
C GLY A 602 -24.96 6.08 21.11
N ARG A 603 -25.63 7.09 21.65
CA ARG A 603 -26.91 6.97 22.39
C ARG A 603 -28.12 6.78 21.47
N GLY A 604 -28.03 7.11 20.19
CA GLY A 604 -29.09 6.94 19.20
C GLY A 604 -30.20 8.00 19.27
N ASP A 605 -29.94 9.14 19.91
CA ASP A 605 -30.92 10.22 20.09
C ASP A 605 -30.84 11.29 18.98
N ARG A 606 -29.65 11.47 18.38
CA ARG A 606 -29.40 12.46 17.31
C ARG A 606 -28.60 11.87 16.17
N GLN A 607 -28.67 12.48 14.99
CA GLN A 607 -27.95 12.08 13.78
C GLN A 607 -27.40 13.27 12.99
N VAL A 608 -26.33 13.01 12.25
CA VAL A 608 -25.66 13.98 11.39
C VAL A 608 -26.47 14.21 10.12
N ALA A 609 -26.87 15.45 9.90
CA ALA A 609 -27.56 15.92 8.70
C ALA A 609 -26.94 17.23 8.20
N VAL A 610 -27.23 17.60 6.95
CA VAL A 610 -26.92 18.94 6.43
C VAL A 610 -28.19 19.78 6.42
N VAL A 611 -28.23 20.83 7.23
CA VAL A 611 -29.36 21.75 7.36
C VAL A 611 -28.89 23.15 7.01
N ASP A 612 -29.58 23.82 6.09
CA ASP A 612 -29.21 25.17 5.61
C ASP A 612 -27.73 25.30 5.20
N GLY A 613 -27.17 24.23 4.61
CA GLY A 613 -25.79 24.17 4.15
C GLY A 613 -24.74 23.90 5.24
N ALA A 614 -25.15 23.70 6.50
CA ALA A 614 -24.25 23.41 7.63
C ALA A 614 -24.48 21.99 8.18
N VAL A 615 -23.41 21.38 8.71
CA VAL A 615 -23.53 20.10 9.43
C VAL A 615 -24.26 20.34 10.75
N ALA A 616 -25.35 19.60 10.96
CA ALA A 616 -26.16 19.67 12.15
C ALA A 616 -26.45 18.31 12.79
N LEU A 617 -26.71 18.30 14.10
CA LEU A 617 -27.22 17.16 14.85
C LEU A 617 -28.72 17.28 15.08
N VAL A 618 -29.51 16.56 14.28
CA VAL A 618 -30.97 16.54 14.31
C VAL A 618 -31.50 15.29 15.03
N PRO A 619 -32.76 15.25 15.52
CA PRO A 619 -33.34 14.03 16.08
C PRO A 619 -33.29 12.84 15.10
N VAL A 620 -33.06 11.63 15.64
CA VAL A 620 -33.17 10.40 14.85
C VAL A 620 -34.64 10.16 14.47
N VAL A 621 -34.86 9.78 13.20
CA VAL A 621 -36.16 9.38 12.66
C VAL A 621 -36.03 8.06 11.91
N ALA A 622 -37.13 7.32 11.77
CA ALA A 622 -37.12 6.00 11.12
C ALA A 622 -36.69 6.06 9.64
N GLU A 623 -37.12 7.10 8.92
CA GLU A 623 -36.82 7.32 7.50
C GLU A 623 -36.12 8.67 7.35
N PRO A 624 -34.77 8.72 7.42
CA PRO A 624 -34.02 9.97 7.31
C PRO A 624 -34.17 10.59 5.92
N ALA A 625 -34.39 11.91 5.83
CA ALA A 625 -34.37 12.64 4.55
C ALA A 625 -32.97 12.55 3.89
N PRO A 626 -32.84 12.75 2.56
CA PRO A 626 -31.55 12.67 1.86
C PRO A 626 -30.42 13.49 2.47
N ALA A 627 -30.74 14.62 3.12
CA ALA A 627 -29.76 15.46 3.81
C ALA A 627 -29.13 14.81 5.05
N ALA A 628 -29.74 13.76 5.59
CA ALA A 628 -29.25 12.93 6.70
C ALA A 628 -28.75 11.55 6.24
N GLN A 629 -28.65 11.31 4.93
CA GLN A 629 -28.15 10.06 4.36
C GLN A 629 -26.72 10.25 3.82
N TRP A 630 -25.87 9.26 4.07
CA TRP A 630 -24.45 9.29 3.71
C TRP A 630 -24.05 8.03 2.93
N ILE A 631 -23.28 8.19 1.87
CA ILE A 631 -22.63 7.09 1.15
C ILE A 631 -21.20 6.97 1.66
N LEU A 632 -20.79 5.76 2.08
CA LEU A 632 -19.42 5.48 2.50
C LEU A 632 -18.60 5.02 1.29
N SER A 633 -17.44 5.63 1.08
CA SER A 633 -16.57 5.36 -0.07
C SER A 633 -15.13 5.12 0.38
N THR A 634 -14.48 4.08 -0.12
CA THR A 634 -13.14 3.63 0.34
C THR A 634 -12.30 3.07 -0.79
N THR A 635 -10.98 3.12 -0.66
CA THR A 635 -10.02 2.42 -1.54
C THR A 635 -9.57 1.07 -0.98
N GLY A 636 -10.14 0.62 0.14
CA GLY A 636 -9.73 -0.60 0.84
C GLY A 636 -8.61 -0.42 1.86
N ASP A 637 -8.10 0.80 2.06
CA ASP A 637 -7.00 1.11 2.99
C ASP A 637 -7.43 1.36 4.45
N GLY A 638 -8.68 1.00 4.80
CA GLY A 638 -9.25 1.20 6.13
C GLY A 638 -9.74 2.62 6.41
N THR A 639 -9.75 3.51 5.41
CA THR A 639 -10.31 4.85 5.53
C THR A 639 -11.51 5.06 4.60
N TYR A 640 -12.36 6.01 4.96
CA TYR A 640 -13.62 6.29 4.27
C TYR A 640 -13.81 7.79 4.06
N THR A 641 -14.39 8.16 2.92
CA THR A 641 -15.10 9.43 2.76
C THR A 641 -16.59 9.19 2.99
N LEU A 642 -17.31 10.22 3.45
CA LEU A 642 -18.76 10.17 3.65
C LEU A 642 -19.41 11.22 2.74
N VAL A 643 -20.06 10.79 1.67
CA VAL A 643 -20.72 11.66 0.69
C VAL A 643 -22.18 11.87 1.08
N ASN A 644 -22.61 13.12 1.26
CA ASN A 644 -24.00 13.44 1.58
C ASN A 644 -24.90 13.30 0.34
N VAL A 645 -26.03 12.62 0.47
CA VAL A 645 -26.92 12.34 -0.66
C VAL A 645 -27.64 13.59 -1.17
N ALA A 646 -27.99 14.54 -0.31
CA ALA A 646 -28.68 15.76 -0.76
C ALA A 646 -27.73 16.78 -1.38
N THR A 647 -26.59 17.04 -0.74
CA THR A 647 -25.69 18.12 -1.15
C THR A 647 -24.58 17.68 -2.08
N ARG A 648 -24.36 16.36 -2.23
CA ARG A 648 -23.28 15.76 -3.03
C ARG A 648 -21.87 16.16 -2.55
N ARG A 649 -21.77 16.63 -1.30
CA ARG A 649 -20.53 17.08 -0.64
C ARG A 649 -20.06 16.07 0.41
N LEU A 650 -18.77 16.08 0.70
CA LEU A 650 -18.15 15.17 1.65
C LEU A 650 -18.15 15.77 3.05
N LEU A 651 -18.38 14.93 4.08
CA LEU A 651 -18.12 15.28 5.47
C LEU A 651 -16.62 15.54 5.67
N GLU A 652 -16.26 16.73 6.15
CA GLU A 652 -14.87 17.13 6.32
C GLU A 652 -14.63 17.90 7.62
N VAL A 653 -13.36 18.06 7.97
CA VAL A 653 -12.94 19.07 8.95
C VAL A 653 -12.55 20.34 8.19
N GLY A 654 -13.29 21.42 8.46
CA GLY A 654 -13.22 22.66 7.68
C GLY A 654 -11.83 23.30 7.73
N GLY A 655 -11.35 23.77 6.58
CA GLY A 655 -10.04 24.44 6.45
C GLY A 655 -8.84 23.54 6.79
N GLN A 656 -9.00 22.21 6.75
CA GLN A 656 -8.00 21.23 7.18
C GLN A 656 -7.53 21.40 8.63
N ALA A 657 -8.35 22.03 9.47
CA ALA A 657 -8.03 22.26 10.87
C ALA A 657 -7.73 20.94 11.60
N THR A 658 -6.81 20.98 12.54
CA THR A 658 -6.37 19.80 13.29
C THR A 658 -6.64 19.91 14.78
N GLN A 659 -6.85 21.11 15.33
CA GLN A 659 -7.02 21.35 16.77
C GLN A 659 -8.35 20.82 17.34
N ASP A 660 -8.37 20.60 18.66
CA ASP A 660 -9.60 20.28 19.40
C ASP A 660 -10.66 21.36 19.22
N GLY A 661 -11.90 20.93 19.01
CA GLY A 661 -13.03 21.81 18.77
C GLY A 661 -13.13 22.34 17.34
N ALA A 662 -12.23 21.97 16.43
CA ALA A 662 -12.34 22.34 15.03
C ALA A 662 -13.65 21.81 14.43
N ALA A 663 -14.34 22.69 13.68
CA ALA A 663 -15.66 22.41 13.15
C ALA A 663 -15.63 21.33 12.05
N VAL A 664 -16.60 20.43 12.13
CA VAL A 664 -16.92 19.48 11.07
C VAL A 664 -17.99 20.11 10.18
N SER A 665 -17.78 20.08 8.87
CA SER A 665 -18.63 20.71 7.86
C SER A 665 -18.75 19.81 6.64
N THR A 666 -19.28 20.32 5.52
CA THR A 666 -19.26 19.60 4.24
C THR A 666 -18.63 20.45 3.15
N TRP A 667 -17.86 19.82 2.26
CA TRP A 667 -17.20 20.48 1.14
C TRP A 667 -17.19 19.63 -0.13
N LEU A 668 -16.89 20.26 -1.27
CA LEU A 668 -16.70 19.55 -2.54
C LEU A 668 -15.58 18.52 -2.41
N ALA A 669 -15.71 17.40 -3.12
CA ALA A 669 -14.66 16.37 -3.14
C ALA A 669 -13.35 16.96 -3.67
N ASN A 670 -12.25 16.75 -2.95
CA ASN A 670 -10.93 17.27 -3.35
C ASN A 670 -9.76 16.31 -3.08
N SER A 671 -10.06 15.07 -2.67
CA SER A 671 -9.10 14.03 -2.24
C SER A 671 -8.24 14.43 -1.03
N GLY A 672 -8.64 15.47 -0.29
CA GLY A 672 -7.97 15.95 0.89
C GLY A 672 -8.05 14.98 2.06
N VAL A 673 -6.96 14.87 2.82
CA VAL A 673 -6.88 14.01 4.01
C VAL A 673 -7.87 14.40 5.10
N ASN A 674 -8.32 15.66 5.13
CA ASN A 674 -9.33 16.17 6.05
C ASN A 674 -10.77 15.73 5.73
N GLN A 675 -10.99 15.12 4.56
CA GLN A 675 -12.26 14.52 4.14
C GLN A 675 -12.30 13.00 4.42
N ARG A 676 -11.19 12.43 4.91
CA ARG A 676 -11.04 11.00 5.17
C ARG A 676 -11.13 10.68 6.65
N TRP A 677 -11.85 9.61 6.96
CA TRP A 677 -12.13 9.14 8.31
C TRP A 677 -11.72 7.67 8.47
N ARG A 678 -10.97 7.34 9.52
CA ARG A 678 -10.84 5.96 10.00
C ARG A 678 -12.07 5.62 10.81
N ILE A 679 -12.78 4.57 10.44
CA ILE A 679 -13.94 4.07 11.17
C ILE A 679 -13.49 2.86 11.98
N VAL A 680 -13.45 2.99 13.30
CA VAL A 680 -13.03 1.94 14.23
C VAL A 680 -14.27 1.34 14.89
N ASP A 681 -14.42 0.03 14.85
CA ASP A 681 -15.50 -0.68 15.56
C ASP A 681 -15.14 -0.82 17.05
N GLU A 682 -15.86 -0.09 17.89
CA GLU A 682 -15.68 -0.03 19.35
C GLU A 682 -16.69 -0.95 20.08
N THR A 683 -17.30 -1.88 19.34
CA THR A 683 -18.22 -2.86 19.93
C THR A 683 -17.44 -3.91 20.70
N VAL A 684 -17.67 -3.98 22.01
CA VAL A 684 -17.12 -5.01 22.89
C VAL A 684 -17.86 -6.32 22.62
N LEU A 685 -17.15 -7.29 22.06
CA LEU A 685 -17.65 -8.64 21.73
C LEU A 685 -17.42 -9.63 22.88
N GLY A 686 -16.47 -9.34 23.77
CA GLY A 686 -16.12 -10.16 24.92
C GLY A 686 -15.06 -9.51 25.79
N ILE A 687 -14.60 -10.24 26.80
CA ILE A 687 -13.53 -9.82 27.71
C ILE A 687 -12.46 -10.91 27.73
N GLU A 688 -11.18 -10.54 27.65
CA GLU A 688 -10.10 -11.51 27.76
C GLU A 688 -10.13 -12.25 29.11
N PRO A 689 -9.87 -13.56 29.14
CA PRO A 689 -9.79 -14.32 30.37
C PRO A 689 -8.73 -13.73 31.31
N THR A 690 -9.12 -13.38 32.53
CA THR A 690 -8.20 -12.91 33.56
C THR A 690 -7.67 -14.10 34.36
N ARG A 691 -6.36 -14.13 34.65
CA ARG A 691 -5.77 -15.10 35.58
C ARG A 691 -5.15 -14.39 36.77
N ALA A 692 -5.27 -14.98 37.95
CA ALA A 692 -4.66 -14.49 39.17
C ALA A 692 -4.21 -15.66 40.06
N PHE A 693 -3.32 -15.35 41.00
CA PHE A 693 -2.83 -16.30 41.98
C PHE A 693 -3.00 -15.76 43.40
N THR A 694 -3.29 -16.65 44.35
CA THR A 694 -3.21 -16.33 45.78
C THR A 694 -2.79 -17.56 46.58
N VAL A 695 -2.38 -17.34 47.82
CA VAL A 695 -2.01 -18.41 48.75
C VAL A 695 -3.17 -18.75 49.70
N PRO A 696 -3.20 -19.97 50.28
CA PRO A 696 -4.26 -20.36 51.19
C PRO A 696 -4.50 -19.36 52.33
N GLY A 697 -5.75 -18.96 52.52
CA GLY A 697 -6.18 -18.02 53.56
C GLY A 697 -6.10 -16.53 53.15
N THR A 698 -5.51 -16.20 52.00
CA THR A 698 -5.40 -14.84 51.50
C THR A 698 -6.45 -14.57 50.41
N VAL A 699 -7.13 -13.43 50.50
CA VAL A 699 -8.07 -12.99 49.45
C VAL A 699 -7.25 -12.48 48.26
N PRO A 700 -7.51 -12.91 47.01
CA PRO A 700 -6.77 -12.45 45.84
C PRO A 700 -7.03 -10.97 45.56
N THR A 701 -5.99 -10.24 45.16
CA THR A 701 -6.13 -8.93 44.54
C THR A 701 -6.37 -9.13 43.04
N LEU A 702 -7.59 -8.85 42.58
CA LEU A 702 -7.94 -8.92 41.16
C LEU A 702 -7.73 -7.56 40.49
N PRO A 703 -7.44 -7.51 39.18
CA PRO A 703 -7.18 -6.24 38.49
C PRO A 703 -8.44 -5.36 38.46
N ALA A 704 -8.25 -4.04 38.59
CA ALA A 704 -9.35 -3.06 38.52
C ALA A 704 -9.90 -2.86 37.10
N THR A 705 -9.17 -3.35 36.09
CA THR A 705 -9.54 -3.30 34.68
C THR A 705 -9.37 -4.65 34.00
N VAL A 706 -10.06 -4.83 32.88
CA VAL A 706 -9.95 -5.99 31.99
C VAL A 706 -9.78 -5.50 30.55
N VAL A 707 -9.25 -6.36 29.68
CA VAL A 707 -9.06 -6.07 28.27
C VAL A 707 -10.31 -6.52 27.50
N PRO A 708 -11.08 -5.61 26.89
CA PRO A 708 -12.18 -5.99 26.02
C PRO A 708 -11.66 -6.52 24.67
N VAL A 709 -12.41 -7.47 24.12
CA VAL A 709 -12.20 -8.02 22.78
C VAL A 709 -13.12 -7.30 21.82
N HIS A 710 -12.53 -6.68 20.80
CA HIS A 710 -13.22 -6.04 19.68
C HIS A 710 -13.07 -6.87 18.42
N ARG A 711 -13.65 -6.40 17.32
CA ARG A 711 -13.57 -7.07 16.01
C ARG A 711 -12.12 -7.28 15.53
N ASP A 712 -11.25 -6.32 15.78
CA ASP A 712 -9.83 -6.36 15.42
C ASP A 712 -8.94 -7.04 16.48
N GLY A 713 -9.55 -7.57 17.55
CA GLY A 713 -8.87 -8.30 18.62
C GLY A 713 -8.94 -7.61 19.99
N PRO A 714 -8.19 -8.14 20.99
CA PRO A 714 -8.15 -7.58 22.33
C PRO A 714 -7.38 -6.25 22.35
N ARG A 715 -8.03 -5.18 22.81
CA ARG A 715 -7.42 -3.84 22.93
C ARG A 715 -8.13 -2.95 23.93
N GLY A 716 -7.39 -2.03 24.53
CA GLY A 716 -7.92 -1.05 25.48
C GLY A 716 -8.18 -1.65 26.87
N THR A 717 -8.90 -0.91 27.71
CA THR A 717 -9.22 -1.33 29.08
C THR A 717 -10.63 -0.90 29.48
N LEU A 718 -11.34 -1.77 30.18
CA LEU A 718 -12.62 -1.47 30.82
C LEU A 718 -12.49 -1.62 32.33
N SER A 719 -13.11 -0.73 33.09
CA SER A 719 -13.25 -0.89 34.54
C SER A 719 -14.13 -2.10 34.84
N VAL A 720 -13.69 -2.95 35.77
CA VAL A 720 -14.42 -4.16 36.19
C VAL A 720 -14.74 -4.12 37.67
N ARG A 721 -15.95 -4.55 38.02
CA ARG A 721 -16.35 -4.82 39.40
C ARG A 721 -16.44 -6.33 39.61
N TRP A 722 -15.54 -6.86 40.43
CA TRP A 722 -15.51 -8.28 40.79
C TRP A 722 -16.48 -8.60 41.92
N ARG A 723 -17.15 -9.75 41.81
CA ARG A 723 -17.97 -10.33 42.89
C ARG A 723 -17.18 -11.44 43.57
N LEU A 724 -16.37 -11.06 44.56
CA LEU A 724 -15.56 -12.01 45.31
C LEU A 724 -16.45 -12.97 46.14
N PRO A 725 -16.17 -14.29 46.12
CA PRO A 725 -16.82 -15.25 47.01
C PRO A 725 -16.38 -15.04 48.47
N ALA A 726 -17.05 -15.74 49.39
CA ALA A 726 -16.74 -15.66 50.81
C ALA A 726 -15.29 -16.08 51.12
N ALA A 727 -14.66 -15.45 52.12
CA ALA A 727 -13.23 -15.61 52.42
C ALA A 727 -12.79 -17.05 52.70
N TRP A 728 -13.69 -17.92 53.17
CA TRP A 728 -13.38 -19.34 53.40
C TRP A 728 -13.06 -20.11 52.11
N THR A 729 -13.49 -19.60 50.95
CA THR A 729 -13.20 -20.20 49.63
C THR A 729 -11.70 -20.27 49.36
N TRP A 730 -10.93 -19.33 49.90
CA TRP A 730 -9.49 -19.22 49.69
C TRP A 730 -8.67 -20.08 50.65
N LYS A 731 -9.29 -20.80 51.59
CA LYS A 731 -8.55 -21.56 52.62
C LYS A 731 -7.91 -22.85 52.11
N LYS A 732 -8.40 -23.39 50.99
CA LYS A 732 -7.93 -24.67 50.46
C LYS A 732 -7.30 -24.47 49.08
N PRO A 733 -6.18 -25.16 48.79
CA PRO A 733 -5.64 -25.19 47.43
C PRO A 733 -6.67 -25.65 46.41
N GLY A 734 -6.63 -25.06 45.21
CA GLY A 734 -7.57 -25.33 44.14
C GLY A 734 -7.71 -24.17 43.17
N THR A 735 -8.58 -24.32 42.16
CA THR A 735 -8.91 -23.25 41.20
C THR A 735 -10.30 -22.72 41.46
N VAL A 736 -10.45 -21.39 41.52
CA VAL A 736 -11.72 -20.70 41.78
C VAL A 736 -12.01 -19.72 40.64
N THR A 737 -13.19 -19.84 40.04
CA THR A 737 -13.66 -18.84 39.06
C THR A 737 -14.41 -17.72 39.77
N VAL A 738 -13.94 -16.48 39.59
CA VAL A 738 -14.58 -15.26 40.08
C VAL A 738 -15.28 -14.56 38.92
N ARG A 739 -16.54 -14.17 39.13
CA ARG A 739 -17.32 -13.41 38.15
C ARG A 739 -17.16 -11.91 38.38
N GLY A 740 -17.05 -11.15 37.30
CA GLY A 740 -17.02 -9.69 37.30
C GLY A 740 -17.98 -9.11 36.27
N GLN A 741 -18.26 -7.81 36.42
CA GLN A 741 -18.98 -7.01 35.43
C GLN A 741 -18.10 -5.85 35.00
N ALA A 742 -17.74 -5.80 33.72
CA ALA A 742 -17.01 -4.70 33.11
C ALA A 742 -17.98 -3.71 32.47
N THR A 743 -17.73 -2.41 32.55
CA THR A 743 -18.63 -1.38 32.00
C THR A 743 -17.94 -0.61 30.88
N ASP A 744 -18.60 -0.49 29.73
CA ASP A 744 -18.09 0.29 28.58
C ASP A 744 -18.47 1.78 28.65
N ALA A 745 -17.96 2.57 27.71
CA ALA A 745 -18.18 4.02 27.65
C ALA A 745 -19.66 4.41 27.51
N LEU A 746 -20.51 3.54 26.98
CA LEU A 746 -21.96 3.76 26.89
C LEU A 746 -22.72 3.30 28.15
N GLY A 747 -22.01 2.81 29.17
CA GLY A 747 -22.58 2.26 30.39
C GLY A 747 -23.12 0.84 30.26
N ARG A 748 -22.85 0.14 29.14
CA ARG A 748 -23.28 -1.26 28.97
C ARG A 748 -22.35 -2.16 29.77
N THR A 749 -22.92 -3.20 30.37
CA THR A 749 -22.17 -4.15 31.19
C THR A 749 -21.85 -5.43 30.42
N HIS A 750 -20.61 -5.90 30.57
CA HIS A 750 -20.06 -7.09 29.94
C HIS A 750 -19.58 -8.08 31.00
N ALA A 751 -19.85 -9.36 30.81
CA ALA A 751 -19.43 -10.39 31.76
C ALA A 751 -17.91 -10.59 31.69
N ALA A 752 -17.24 -10.56 32.84
CA ALA A 752 -15.82 -10.86 32.97
C ALA A 752 -15.61 -12.08 33.88
N LEU A 753 -14.57 -12.87 33.58
CA LEU A 753 -14.19 -14.03 34.37
C LEU A 753 -12.71 -13.93 34.75
N ALA A 754 -12.43 -14.17 36.04
CA ALA A 754 -11.09 -14.38 36.54
C ALA A 754 -10.94 -15.81 37.05
N THR A 755 -9.91 -16.50 36.61
CA THR A 755 -9.50 -17.79 37.16
C THR A 755 -8.41 -17.55 38.19
N VAL A 756 -8.73 -17.82 39.46
CA VAL A 756 -7.81 -17.66 40.58
C VAL A 756 -7.28 -19.03 41.00
N VAL A 757 -5.97 -19.21 40.91
CA VAL A 757 -5.30 -20.38 41.47
C VAL A 757 -4.95 -20.08 42.94
N VAL A 758 -5.44 -20.93 43.85
CA VAL A 758 -5.09 -20.92 45.26
C VAL A 758 -4.07 -22.03 45.48
N ASP A 759 -2.84 -21.70 45.83
CA ASP A 759 -1.81 -22.72 46.08
C ASP A 759 -0.68 -22.18 46.97
N THR A 760 0.05 -23.09 47.59
CA THR A 760 1.15 -22.75 48.49
C THR A 760 2.45 -22.66 47.70
N LEU A 761 3.14 -21.52 47.80
CA LEU A 761 4.49 -21.37 47.25
C LEU A 761 5.49 -22.13 48.15
N VAL A 762 6.27 -23.03 47.53
CA VAL A 762 7.15 -23.97 48.24
C VAL A 762 8.63 -23.80 47.88
N SER A 763 8.94 -23.26 46.70
CA SER A 763 10.32 -23.05 46.25
C SER A 763 10.42 -21.86 45.30
N THR A 764 11.65 -21.47 44.94
CA THR A 764 11.91 -20.48 43.89
C THR A 764 12.84 -21.06 42.85
N GLU A 765 12.67 -20.66 41.59
CA GLU A 765 13.65 -20.94 40.54
C GLU A 765 14.83 -19.95 40.64
N PRO A 766 16.07 -20.37 40.33
CA PRO A 766 17.21 -19.46 40.33
C PRO A 766 17.06 -18.33 39.30
N ALA A 767 17.14 -17.09 39.77
CA ALA A 767 17.28 -15.92 38.94
C ALA A 767 18.65 -15.91 38.22
N ARG A 768 18.77 -15.07 37.19
CA ARG A 768 19.98 -14.94 36.40
C ARG A 768 20.30 -13.46 36.20
N ALA A 769 21.58 -13.12 36.22
CA ALA A 769 22.06 -11.78 35.87
C ALA A 769 23.44 -11.87 35.19
N LYS A 770 23.93 -10.78 34.63
CA LYS A 770 25.25 -10.72 33.98
C LYS A 770 26.02 -9.48 34.36
N THR A 771 27.34 -9.59 34.31
CA THR A 771 28.27 -8.47 34.42
C THR A 771 29.61 -8.78 33.74
N ILE A 772 30.49 -7.80 33.71
CA ILE A 772 31.91 -7.92 33.32
C ILE A 772 32.80 -7.85 34.58
N PRO A 773 34.08 -8.24 34.51
CA PRO A 773 35.03 -8.08 35.61
C PRO A 773 34.96 -6.68 36.25
N GLY A 774 34.71 -6.63 37.56
CA GLY A 774 34.59 -5.39 38.34
C GLY A 774 33.29 -4.59 38.13
N GLY A 775 32.37 -5.07 37.27
CA GLY A 775 31.08 -4.44 37.03
C GLY A 775 30.01 -4.85 38.05
N GLN A 776 28.96 -4.04 38.20
CA GLN A 776 27.85 -4.31 39.10
C GLN A 776 26.65 -4.92 38.33
N PRO A 777 26.23 -6.15 38.62
CA PRO A 777 25.08 -6.77 37.95
C PRO A 777 23.76 -6.15 38.41
N ALA A 778 22.83 -5.94 37.49
CA ALA A 778 21.45 -5.65 37.82
C ALA A 778 20.73 -6.95 38.21
N LEU A 779 20.55 -7.19 39.52
CA LEU A 779 19.77 -8.33 40.01
C LEU A 779 18.27 -8.05 39.85
N PRO A 780 17.44 -9.07 39.51
CA PRO A 780 16.01 -8.85 39.29
C PRO A 780 15.29 -8.52 40.60
N ALA A 781 14.28 -7.64 40.53
CA ALA A 781 13.48 -7.26 41.69
C ALA A 781 12.49 -8.37 42.14
N THR A 782 12.30 -9.40 41.31
CA THR A 782 11.44 -10.56 41.58
C THR A 782 12.18 -11.87 41.25
N VAL A 783 11.69 -12.97 41.82
CA VAL A 783 12.01 -14.34 41.39
C VAL A 783 10.73 -15.12 41.13
N THR A 784 10.81 -16.08 40.21
CA THR A 784 9.75 -17.03 39.97
C THR A 784 9.64 -17.99 41.17
N ALA A 785 8.58 -17.85 41.96
CA ALA A 785 8.20 -18.83 42.97
C ALA A 785 7.36 -19.94 42.32
N VAL A 786 7.57 -21.18 42.75
CA VAL A 786 6.86 -22.37 42.28
C VAL A 786 5.94 -22.86 43.39
N ALA A 787 4.68 -23.01 43.05
CA ALA A 787 3.65 -23.55 43.93
C ALA A 787 3.72 -25.09 43.99
N GLN A 788 3.13 -25.69 45.01
CA GLN A 788 3.12 -27.14 45.20
C GLN A 788 2.48 -27.88 44.01
N GLY A 789 1.46 -27.31 43.38
CA GLY A 789 0.81 -27.80 42.16
C GLY A 789 1.54 -27.43 40.86
N GLY A 790 2.70 -26.78 40.94
CA GLY A 790 3.55 -26.41 39.80
C GLY A 790 3.27 -25.07 39.14
N GLU A 791 2.29 -24.30 39.65
CA GLU A 791 2.02 -22.93 39.19
C GLU A 791 3.23 -22.02 39.45
N ARG A 792 3.54 -21.13 38.51
CA ARG A 792 4.70 -20.22 38.58
C ARG A 792 4.23 -18.79 38.74
N VAL A 793 4.78 -18.10 39.74
CA VAL A 793 4.34 -16.75 40.10
C VAL A 793 5.56 -15.91 40.48
N ASP A 794 5.69 -14.73 39.91
CA ASP A 794 6.75 -13.79 40.29
C ASP A 794 6.48 -13.21 41.68
N ARG A 795 7.50 -13.27 42.54
CA ARG A 795 7.46 -12.72 43.91
C ARG A 795 8.60 -11.75 44.14
N PRO A 796 8.37 -10.63 44.85
CA PRO A 796 9.44 -9.74 45.27
C PRO A 796 10.54 -10.48 46.02
N VAL A 797 11.78 -10.11 45.77
CA VAL A 797 12.97 -10.72 46.40
C VAL A 797 13.87 -9.63 46.96
N THR A 798 14.45 -9.90 48.13
CA THR A 798 15.54 -9.11 48.69
C THR A 798 16.83 -9.89 48.58
N TRP A 799 17.81 -9.36 47.86
CA TRP A 799 19.12 -9.99 47.68
C TRP A 799 20.08 -9.63 48.80
N GLN A 800 20.89 -10.60 49.22
CA GLN A 800 22.01 -10.35 50.13
C GLN A 800 23.16 -9.69 49.36
N ALA A 801 23.90 -8.81 50.03
CA ALA A 801 25.09 -8.20 49.44
C ALA A 801 26.16 -9.28 49.18
N PRO A 802 26.70 -9.38 47.95
CA PRO A 802 27.81 -10.29 47.66
C PRO A 802 29.10 -9.82 48.37
N PRO A 803 30.08 -10.71 48.59
CA PRO A 803 31.40 -10.32 49.08
C PRO A 803 32.07 -9.27 48.17
N ALA A 804 32.88 -8.38 48.75
CA ALA A 804 33.66 -7.42 47.98
C ALA A 804 34.58 -8.16 46.98
N GLY A 805 34.62 -7.69 45.73
CA GLY A 805 35.40 -8.30 44.65
C GLY A 805 34.80 -9.60 44.08
N ALA A 806 33.57 -9.98 44.46
CA ALA A 806 32.93 -11.20 43.97
C ALA A 806 32.84 -11.28 42.44
N TYR A 807 32.79 -10.14 41.75
CA TYR A 807 32.65 -10.05 40.29
C TYR A 807 33.95 -9.72 39.56
N ASP A 808 35.11 -9.78 40.21
CA ASP A 808 36.39 -9.35 39.60
C ASP A 808 36.94 -10.36 38.57
N LYS A 809 36.42 -11.59 38.56
CA LYS A 809 36.89 -12.68 37.69
C LYS A 809 35.75 -13.25 36.87
N VAL A 810 36.06 -13.60 35.61
CA VAL A 810 35.16 -14.34 34.73
C VAL A 810 34.75 -15.66 35.39
N GLY A 811 33.45 -15.98 35.35
CA GLY A 811 32.88 -17.14 36.04
C GLY A 811 31.40 -16.94 36.40
N VAL A 812 30.87 -17.77 37.30
CA VAL A 812 29.49 -17.63 37.80
C VAL A 812 29.50 -17.48 39.31
N VAL A 813 28.83 -16.44 39.80
CA VAL A 813 28.69 -16.11 41.22
C VAL A 813 27.23 -16.32 41.62
N THR A 814 27.01 -17.10 42.67
CA THR A 814 25.66 -17.29 43.24
C THR A 814 25.43 -16.28 44.35
N VAL A 815 24.38 -15.47 44.23
CA VAL A 815 23.91 -14.52 45.24
C VAL A 815 22.68 -15.10 45.91
N ALA A 816 22.68 -15.16 47.24
CA ALA A 816 21.52 -15.61 48.01
C ALA A 816 20.53 -14.46 48.21
N GLY A 817 19.25 -14.77 48.31
CA GLY A 817 18.16 -13.82 48.57
C GLY A 817 17.01 -14.47 49.32
N GLN A 818 16.03 -13.66 49.70
CA GLN A 818 14.79 -14.09 50.34
C GLN A 818 13.62 -13.53 49.54
N ALA A 819 12.79 -14.42 49.01
CA ALA A 819 11.58 -14.07 48.27
C ALA A 819 10.35 -14.11 49.18
N ASP A 820 9.41 -13.21 48.96
CA ASP A 820 8.15 -13.20 49.70
C ASP A 820 7.23 -14.37 49.27
N ALA A 821 6.85 -15.24 50.20
CA ALA A 821 5.97 -16.37 49.95
C ALA A 821 4.48 -16.00 49.83
N GLY A 822 4.12 -14.75 50.15
CA GLY A 822 2.75 -14.22 50.03
C GLY A 822 1.81 -14.55 51.20
N ASP A 823 2.25 -15.33 52.18
CA ASP A 823 1.54 -15.68 53.41
C ASP A 823 2.29 -15.19 54.67
N GLY A 824 3.24 -14.28 54.51
CA GLY A 824 4.09 -13.77 55.59
C GLY A 824 5.36 -14.59 55.83
N ARG A 825 5.53 -15.75 55.15
CA ARG A 825 6.82 -16.47 55.12
C ARG A 825 7.75 -15.90 54.05
N THR A 826 9.02 -16.28 54.10
CA THR A 826 9.96 -16.10 52.99
C THR A 826 10.40 -17.45 52.43
N LEU A 827 10.74 -17.47 51.14
CA LEU A 827 11.36 -18.59 50.46
C LEU A 827 12.83 -18.27 50.15
N PRO A 828 13.77 -19.19 50.38
CA PRO A 828 15.15 -19.02 49.96
C PRO A 828 15.20 -18.83 48.44
N ALA A 829 15.85 -17.76 47.98
CA ALA A 829 16.04 -17.44 46.57
C ALA A 829 17.54 -17.41 46.22
N THR A 830 17.86 -17.68 44.96
CA THR A 830 19.24 -17.58 44.44
C THR A 830 19.26 -16.86 43.10
N ALA A 831 20.30 -16.06 42.86
CA ALA A 831 20.60 -15.49 41.55
C ALA A 831 21.98 -15.94 41.09
N ARG A 832 22.07 -16.49 39.88
CA ARG A 832 23.33 -16.89 39.25
C ARG A 832 23.80 -15.75 38.35
N VAL A 833 24.80 -15.00 38.81
CA VAL A 833 25.41 -13.89 38.08
C VAL A 833 26.58 -14.43 37.25
N GLN A 834 26.49 -14.31 35.93
CA GLN A 834 27.59 -14.66 35.04
C GLN A 834 28.49 -13.45 34.79
N VAL A 835 29.76 -13.56 35.16
CA VAL A 835 30.82 -12.61 34.84
C VAL A 835 31.52 -13.08 33.57
N THR A 836 31.60 -12.23 32.55
CA THR A 836 32.08 -12.61 31.21
C THR A 836 33.15 -11.66 30.71
N VAL A 837 33.97 -12.11 29.76
CA VAL A 837 34.87 -11.20 29.04
C VAL A 837 34.04 -10.08 28.39
N PRO A 838 34.43 -8.80 28.51
CA PRO A 838 33.72 -7.71 27.87
C PRO A 838 33.74 -7.87 26.36
N ILE A 839 32.60 -7.64 25.70
CA ILE A 839 32.52 -7.50 24.25
C ILE A 839 31.83 -6.19 23.89
N GLU A 840 32.16 -5.64 22.73
CA GLU A 840 31.46 -4.47 22.19
C GLU A 840 30.04 -4.85 21.76
N ARG A 841 29.05 -4.03 22.13
CA ARG A 841 27.64 -4.23 21.77
C ARG A 841 26.94 -2.88 21.58
N LYS A 842 25.95 -2.85 20.70
CA LYS A 842 24.99 -1.73 20.63
C LYS A 842 24.31 -1.59 22.00
N THR A 843 24.26 -0.37 22.52
CA THR A 843 23.87 -0.04 23.89
C THR A 843 22.72 0.96 23.86
N PRO A 844 21.67 0.78 24.68
CA PRO A 844 20.60 1.76 24.81
C PRO A 844 21.11 3.12 25.30
N THR A 845 20.58 4.17 24.71
CA THR A 845 20.82 5.56 25.09
C THR A 845 19.69 6.07 25.98
N GLY A 846 19.98 7.10 26.76
CA GLY A 846 19.01 7.86 27.53
C GLY A 846 18.43 9.00 26.70
N THR A 847 18.49 10.22 27.23
CA THR A 847 18.02 11.41 26.52
C THR A 847 19.06 11.92 25.52
N VAL A 848 18.56 12.40 24.38
CA VAL A 848 19.36 13.13 23.39
C VAL A 848 18.91 14.60 23.38
N THR A 849 19.86 15.53 23.46
CA THR A 849 19.60 16.97 23.37
C THR A 849 20.50 17.61 22.33
N ALA A 850 19.99 18.63 21.63
CA ALA A 850 20.75 19.37 20.63
C ALA A 850 20.97 20.82 21.06
N THR A 851 22.07 21.43 20.63
CA THR A 851 22.30 22.89 20.78
C THR A 851 21.28 23.73 20.02
N PHE A 852 20.75 23.20 18.92
CA PHE A 852 19.65 23.79 18.15
C PHE A 852 18.82 22.68 17.49
N THR A 853 17.54 22.90 17.28
CA THR A 853 16.66 22.02 16.49
C THR A 853 15.66 22.87 15.72
N GLU A 854 15.43 22.52 14.46
CA GLU A 854 14.45 23.18 13.60
C GLU A 854 13.04 23.12 14.22
N PRO A 855 12.25 24.21 14.20
CA PRO A 855 10.86 24.17 14.63
C PRO A 855 10.05 23.09 13.90
N GLY A 856 9.35 22.24 14.65
CA GLY A 856 8.62 21.09 14.10
C GLY A 856 9.39 19.76 14.14
N TYR A 857 10.70 19.80 14.43
CA TYR A 857 11.52 18.61 14.71
C TYR A 857 11.81 18.47 16.21
N SER A 858 12.27 17.28 16.60
CA SER A 858 12.75 16.98 17.95
C SER A 858 13.92 16.01 17.90
N THR A 859 14.60 15.77 19.02
CA THR A 859 15.65 14.75 19.13
C THR A 859 15.10 13.35 19.43
N ALA A 860 13.79 13.18 19.63
CA ALA A 860 13.19 11.91 20.04
C ALA A 860 13.32 10.80 18.98
N GLY A 861 13.43 11.19 17.69
CA GLY A 861 13.61 10.25 16.59
C GLY A 861 15.02 9.71 16.44
N LEU A 862 16.04 10.31 17.07
CA LEU A 862 17.46 9.96 16.84
C LEU A 862 17.90 8.59 17.37
N THR A 863 17.01 7.90 18.08
CA THR A 863 17.27 6.59 18.69
C THR A 863 16.03 5.68 18.55
N ASN A 864 15.23 5.90 17.50
CA ASN A 864 13.97 5.18 17.26
C ASN A 864 14.18 3.88 16.46
N GLY A 865 15.40 3.64 15.97
CA GLY A 865 15.77 2.48 15.15
C GLY A 865 15.39 2.60 13.67
N ASN A 866 14.85 3.74 13.23
CA ASN A 866 14.62 4.03 11.83
C ASN A 866 15.87 4.68 11.23
N LEU A 867 16.54 3.95 10.35
CA LEU A 867 17.81 4.40 9.77
C LEU A 867 17.62 5.40 8.60
N THR A 868 16.38 5.67 8.21
CA THR A 868 16.07 6.31 6.91
C THR A 868 15.14 7.52 6.97
N ASP A 869 14.53 7.81 8.12
CA ASP A 869 13.72 9.02 8.29
C ASP A 869 14.57 10.25 8.56
N LYS A 870 14.04 11.43 8.25
CA LYS A 870 14.63 12.70 8.67
C LYS A 870 14.27 12.93 10.14
N ALA A 871 14.90 12.21 11.05
CA ALA A 871 14.54 12.26 12.47
C ALA A 871 14.85 13.61 13.15
N TRP A 872 15.96 14.24 12.76
CA TRP A 872 16.39 15.54 13.28
C TRP A 872 16.92 16.45 12.18
N SER A 873 16.73 17.76 12.38
CA SER A 873 17.20 18.83 11.49
C SER A 873 17.59 20.07 12.29
N ASN A 874 18.63 20.77 11.84
CA ASN A 874 19.04 22.09 12.37
C ASN A 874 18.76 23.24 11.39
N TRP A 875 17.89 23.05 10.40
CA TRP A 875 17.67 24.04 9.37
C TRP A 875 17.21 25.40 9.92
N LYS A 876 17.76 26.46 9.32
CA LYS A 876 17.35 27.85 9.46
C LYS A 876 17.23 28.47 8.06
N SER A 877 16.30 29.41 7.90
CA SER A 877 16.14 30.18 6.66
C SER A 877 17.39 31.02 6.37
N GLU A 878 18.00 31.61 7.41
CA GLU A 878 19.21 32.44 7.35
C GLU A 878 20.13 32.15 8.55
N ASN A 879 21.39 32.60 8.49
CA ASN A 879 22.39 32.45 9.56
C ASN A 879 22.53 30.99 10.06
N LYS A 880 22.72 30.07 9.12
CA LYS A 880 22.89 28.65 9.42
C LYS A 880 24.08 28.44 10.37
N ASN A 881 23.89 27.54 11.34
CA ASN A 881 24.91 27.24 12.34
C ASN A 881 26.14 26.62 11.68
N THR A 882 27.33 27.09 12.03
CA THR A 882 28.61 26.50 11.58
C THR A 882 28.95 25.23 12.34
N SER A 883 28.37 25.04 13.52
CA SER A 883 28.48 23.82 14.32
C SER A 883 27.24 23.65 15.19
N ASP A 884 26.86 22.40 15.42
CA ASP A 884 25.88 22.02 16.44
C ASP A 884 26.37 20.76 17.16
N THR A 885 25.88 20.56 18.38
CA THR A 885 26.27 19.43 19.21
C THR A 885 25.05 18.63 19.64
N LEU A 886 25.11 17.31 19.46
CA LEU A 886 24.14 16.35 19.96
C LEU A 886 24.71 15.66 21.19
N THR A 887 24.12 15.91 22.36
CA THR A 887 24.53 15.30 23.64
C THR A 887 23.63 14.11 23.93
N VAL A 888 24.25 12.95 24.12
CA VAL A 888 23.59 11.69 24.45
C VAL A 888 23.96 11.33 25.88
N THR A 889 22.96 11.16 26.73
CA THR A 889 23.14 10.59 28.08
C THR A 889 23.03 9.07 28.01
N LEU A 890 23.80 8.37 28.84
CA LEU A 890 23.70 6.93 29.01
C LEU A 890 22.89 6.63 30.28
N PRO A 891 22.04 5.58 30.29
CA PRO A 891 21.27 5.21 31.48
C PRO A 891 22.15 4.86 32.70
N GLU A 892 23.37 4.41 32.44
CA GLU A 892 24.39 4.07 33.43
C GLU A 892 25.78 4.34 32.85
N ARG A 893 26.81 4.47 33.70
CA ARG A 893 28.20 4.60 33.22
C ARG A 893 28.64 3.34 32.50
N LYS A 894 29.12 3.47 31.26
CA LYS A 894 29.67 2.36 30.48
C LYS A 894 30.98 2.74 29.82
N THR A 895 31.78 1.73 29.48
CA THR A 895 32.98 1.90 28.65
C THR A 895 32.56 2.06 27.19
N LEU A 896 32.44 3.30 26.73
CA LEU A 896 32.11 3.65 25.35
C LEU A 896 33.28 3.26 24.43
N THR A 897 32.98 2.67 23.28
CA THR A 897 33.99 2.19 22.32
C THR A 897 33.77 2.71 20.91
N ARG A 898 32.53 2.99 20.50
CA ARG A 898 32.23 3.51 19.16
C ARG A 898 30.86 4.19 19.10
N VAL A 899 30.72 5.18 18.21
CA VAL A 899 29.45 5.86 17.91
C VAL A 899 29.23 5.81 16.41
N VAL A 900 28.04 5.40 15.96
CA VAL A 900 27.64 5.40 14.54
C VAL A 900 26.55 6.43 14.33
N THR A 901 26.69 7.26 13.31
CA THR A 901 25.68 8.28 12.96
C THR A 901 25.17 8.04 11.54
N HIS A 902 23.86 7.84 11.41
CA HIS A 902 23.16 7.71 10.13
C HIS A 902 22.61 9.07 9.72
N PHE A 903 23.11 9.63 8.63
CA PHE A 903 22.63 10.90 8.12
C PHE A 903 21.42 10.71 7.20
N TYR A 904 20.55 11.71 7.15
CA TYR A 904 19.49 11.80 6.14
C TYR A 904 19.94 12.74 5.02
N ARG A 905 19.59 12.44 3.76
CA ARG A 905 19.90 13.30 2.61
C ARG A 905 18.65 14.06 2.19
N ASP A 906 18.59 15.33 2.56
CA ASP A 906 17.51 16.25 2.26
C ASP A 906 17.90 17.16 1.07
N GLY A 907 17.63 16.65 -0.13
CA GLY A 907 18.00 17.30 -1.39
C GLY A 907 19.49 17.18 -1.72
N GLY A 908 20.35 17.95 -1.03
CA GLY A 908 21.82 18.00 -1.22
C GLY A 908 22.60 17.32 -0.09
N ASP A 909 23.89 17.63 0.07
CA ASP A 909 24.67 17.20 1.24
C ASP A 909 24.21 17.98 2.50
N SER A 910 23.03 17.63 3.00
CA SER A 910 22.43 18.18 4.21
C SER A 910 23.00 17.53 5.47
N TYR A 911 24.32 17.35 5.54
CA TYR A 911 25.04 16.72 6.65
C TYR A 911 26.37 17.46 6.90
N PRO A 912 27.01 17.29 8.08
CA PRO A 912 28.26 17.96 8.42
C PRO A 912 29.41 17.64 7.45
N ASP A 913 30.42 18.50 7.44
CA ASP A 913 31.73 18.27 6.85
C ASP A 913 32.56 17.28 7.70
N THR A 914 32.55 17.50 9.02
CA THR A 914 33.23 16.62 9.98
C THR A 914 32.38 16.41 11.23
N LEU A 915 32.58 15.27 11.88
CA LEU A 915 32.05 15.00 13.20
C LEU A 915 33.17 14.57 14.16
N ARG A 916 33.04 14.90 15.44
CA ARG A 916 33.96 14.46 16.51
C ARG A 916 33.18 14.06 17.74
N VAL A 917 33.59 12.96 18.38
CA VAL A 917 33.01 12.51 19.65
C VAL A 917 33.80 13.07 20.82
N GLN A 918 33.09 13.61 21.81
CA GLN A 918 33.60 13.98 23.11
C GLN A 918 32.89 13.18 24.19
N VAL A 919 33.62 12.75 25.22
CA VAL A 919 33.06 12.04 26.38
C VAL A 919 33.12 12.90 27.62
N ARG A 920 32.23 12.64 28.58
CA ARG A 920 32.27 13.30 29.88
C ARG A 920 33.23 12.58 30.80
N ASP A 921 34.22 13.29 31.32
CA ASP A 921 35.17 12.76 32.30
C ASP A 921 34.52 12.64 33.71
N PRO A 922 35.17 11.96 34.68
CA PRO A 922 34.65 11.82 36.04
C PRO A 922 34.42 13.14 36.80
N GLN A 923 35.06 14.23 36.37
CA GLN A 923 34.93 15.58 36.94
C GLN A 923 33.79 16.39 36.27
N GLY A 924 33.16 15.83 35.22
CA GLY A 924 32.06 16.44 34.49
C GLY A 924 32.48 17.27 33.27
N ASN A 925 33.77 17.31 32.90
CA ASN A 925 34.24 18.05 31.74
C ASN A 925 34.10 17.23 30.45
N TRP A 926 33.94 17.93 29.33
CA TRP A 926 33.91 17.31 28.00
C TRP A 926 35.32 17.23 27.41
N VAL A 927 35.80 16.01 27.16
CA VAL A 927 37.12 15.73 26.59
C VAL A 927 37.00 15.03 25.25
N ASP A 928 37.91 15.35 24.32
CA ASP A 928 37.96 14.71 22.99
C ASP A 928 38.23 13.22 23.14
N ALA A 929 37.36 12.41 22.54
CA ALA A 929 37.38 10.95 22.62
C ALA A 929 37.78 10.31 21.29
N GLY A 930 38.59 11.02 20.50
CA GLY A 930 38.99 10.66 19.14
C GLY A 930 39.28 11.89 18.29
N ASN A 931 39.89 11.67 17.13
CA ASN A 931 40.10 12.72 16.13
C ASN A 931 38.78 13.01 15.38
N PRO A 932 38.60 14.21 14.78
CA PRO A 932 37.50 14.46 13.85
C PRO A 932 37.50 13.46 12.69
N VAL A 933 36.31 12.98 12.33
CA VAL A 933 36.05 12.08 11.20
C VAL A 933 35.36 12.88 10.10
N THR A 934 35.87 12.79 8.88
CA THR A 934 35.26 13.41 7.69
C THR A 934 34.02 12.65 7.27
N VAL A 935 32.97 13.38 6.89
CA VAL A 935 31.73 12.80 6.39
C VAL A 935 31.75 12.79 4.84
N PRO A 936 31.48 11.64 4.19
CA PRO A 936 31.46 11.56 2.73
C PRO A 936 30.42 12.49 2.09
N THR A 937 30.74 13.10 0.94
CA THR A 937 29.83 13.97 0.16
C THR A 937 29.47 13.33 -1.17
N GLY A 938 28.38 13.80 -1.80
CA GLY A 938 27.93 13.34 -3.12
C GLY A 938 27.33 11.93 -3.15
N THR A 939 26.97 11.37 -1.99
CA THR A 939 26.38 10.04 -1.90
C THR A 939 24.91 10.05 -2.36
N PRO A 940 24.40 8.97 -2.98
CA PRO A 940 22.99 8.89 -3.44
C PRO A 940 21.98 8.98 -2.29
N THR A 941 22.37 8.51 -1.10
CA THR A 941 21.63 8.56 0.16
C THR A 941 22.49 9.22 1.23
N GLY A 942 21.94 9.47 2.42
CA GLY A 942 22.72 9.99 3.53
C GLY A 942 23.83 9.00 3.95
N PRO A 943 25.06 9.46 4.23
CA PRO A 943 26.16 8.60 4.61
C PRO A 943 25.99 8.02 6.03
N VAL A 944 26.70 6.94 6.31
CA VAL A 944 26.84 6.36 7.65
C VAL A 944 28.29 6.57 8.09
N VAL A 945 28.49 7.18 9.26
CA VAL A 945 29.83 7.49 9.76
C VAL A 945 30.05 6.85 11.11
N GLU A 946 31.14 6.10 11.20
CA GLU A 946 31.59 5.47 12.43
C GLU A 946 32.73 6.28 13.07
N ALA A 947 32.54 6.70 14.31
CA ALA A 947 33.56 7.36 15.12
C ALA A 947 34.07 6.38 16.20
N PRO A 948 35.30 5.85 16.07
CA PRO A 948 35.89 5.03 17.12
C PRO A 948 36.21 5.89 18.34
N VAL A 949 36.00 5.33 19.52
CA VAL A 949 36.29 5.95 20.81
C VAL A 949 37.27 5.04 21.57
N PRO A 950 38.46 5.53 21.99
CA PRO A 950 39.30 4.77 22.90
C PRO A 950 38.47 4.34 24.12
N PRO A 951 38.50 3.06 24.54
CA PRO A 951 37.61 2.55 25.58
C PRO A 951 37.61 3.45 26.83
N THR A 952 36.53 4.20 27.01
CA THR A 952 36.42 5.24 28.06
C THR A 952 35.14 5.09 28.84
N VAL A 953 35.26 5.02 30.18
CA VAL A 953 34.09 4.97 31.07
C VAL A 953 33.45 6.35 31.15
N THR A 954 32.18 6.46 30.74
CA THR A 954 31.43 7.72 30.78
C THR A 954 29.94 7.47 31.01
N ASP A 955 29.22 8.47 31.51
CA ASP A 955 27.75 8.50 31.59
C ASP A 955 27.11 9.36 30.49
N ALA A 956 27.91 10.02 29.65
CA ALA A 956 27.40 10.78 28.51
C ALA A 956 28.50 11.05 27.48
N TYR A 957 28.11 11.15 26.23
CA TYR A 957 28.97 11.63 25.15
C TYR A 957 28.25 12.70 24.34
N ARG A 958 29.00 13.46 23.56
CA ARG A 958 28.41 14.40 22.60
C ARG A 958 29.10 14.33 21.25
N ILE A 959 28.31 14.45 20.20
CA ILE A 959 28.77 14.49 18.81
C ILE A 959 28.82 15.96 18.41
N VAL A 960 30.02 16.46 18.20
CA VAL A 960 30.27 17.82 17.73
C VAL A 960 30.29 17.78 16.20
N LEU A 961 29.26 18.35 15.57
CA LEU A 961 29.08 18.40 14.13
C LEU A 961 29.61 19.74 13.60
N THR A 962 30.46 19.72 12.58
CA THR A 962 30.94 20.93 11.89
C THR A 962 30.27 20.98 10.52
N ALA A 963 29.47 22.02 10.25
CA ALA A 963 28.72 22.14 9.01
C ALA A 963 29.60 22.61 7.85
N HIS A 964 29.23 22.24 6.62
CA HIS A 964 29.70 22.96 5.44
C HIS A 964 29.19 24.42 5.46
N PRO A 965 29.92 25.36 4.82
CA PRO A 965 29.48 26.75 4.72
C PRO A 965 28.04 26.87 4.18
N ASN A 966 27.18 27.55 4.94
CA ASN A 966 25.78 27.79 4.61
C ASN A 966 24.95 26.52 4.30
N ARG A 967 25.26 25.39 4.94
CA ARG A 967 24.43 24.17 4.87
C ARG A 967 23.82 23.83 6.23
N HIS A 968 22.70 23.13 6.17
CA HIS A 968 22.06 22.54 7.35
C HIS A 968 22.42 21.05 7.42
N MET A 969 22.17 20.44 8.57
CA MET A 969 22.55 19.07 8.91
C MET A 969 21.30 18.31 9.35
N THR A 970 21.14 17.09 8.84
CA THR A 970 19.99 16.22 9.07
C THR A 970 20.46 14.80 9.40
N ILE A 971 19.88 14.20 10.44
CA ILE A 971 20.27 12.88 10.96
C ILE A 971 19.02 12.01 11.10
N SER A 972 19.18 10.73 10.77
CA SER A 972 18.16 9.69 10.96
C SER A 972 18.33 9.00 12.32
N GLU A 973 19.52 8.49 12.63
CA GLU A 973 19.74 7.66 13.83
C GLU A 973 21.16 7.81 14.38
N ILE A 974 21.31 7.68 15.70
CA ILE A 974 22.57 7.53 16.41
C ILE A 974 22.61 6.16 17.09
N GLU A 975 23.61 5.35 16.75
CA GLU A 975 23.88 4.11 17.45
C GLU A 975 25.09 4.26 18.40
N THR A 976 24.91 3.84 19.65
CA THR A 976 25.97 3.82 20.66
C THR A 976 26.50 2.42 20.87
N TYR A 977 27.82 2.25 20.88
CA TYR A 977 28.48 0.97 21.17
C TYR A 977 29.39 1.11 22.40
N ALA A 978 29.24 0.18 23.34
CA ALA A 978 29.99 0.13 24.58
C ALA A 978 30.30 -1.32 24.96
N HIS A 979 31.26 -1.52 25.88
CA HIS A 979 31.50 -2.83 26.46
C HIS A 979 30.30 -3.29 27.30
N GLY A 980 29.87 -4.53 27.06
CA GLY A 980 28.90 -5.24 27.86
C GLY A 980 29.33 -6.70 28.11
N PRO A 981 28.63 -7.42 29.01
CA PRO A 981 28.94 -8.81 29.31
C PRO A 981 28.80 -9.66 28.06
N GLY A 982 29.78 -10.51 27.72
CA GLY A 982 29.84 -11.52 26.64
C GLY A 982 28.81 -12.66 26.70
N THR A 983 28.83 -13.52 25.70
CA THR A 983 28.20 -14.86 25.72
C THR A 983 29.26 -15.92 26.04
N SER A 984 28.87 -17.04 26.65
CA SER A 984 29.80 -18.12 26.98
C SER A 984 29.66 -19.31 26.01
N SER A 985 30.79 -19.96 25.72
CA SER A 985 30.87 -21.22 24.97
C SER A 985 30.80 -22.47 25.87
N ASP A 986 30.57 -22.28 27.17
CA ASP A 986 30.52 -23.37 28.14
C ASP A 986 29.17 -24.12 28.08
N ALA A 987 29.21 -25.31 27.48
CA ALA A 987 28.07 -26.22 27.41
C ALA A 987 28.06 -27.27 28.54
N GLY A 988 28.79 -27.05 29.65
CA GLY A 988 28.92 -27.98 30.76
C GLY A 988 27.71 -28.02 31.70
N VAL A 989 27.59 -29.10 32.47
CA VAL A 989 26.67 -29.22 33.61
C VAL A 989 27.44 -29.37 34.92
N THR A 990 26.91 -28.77 35.98
CA THR A 990 27.41 -28.94 37.36
C THR A 990 26.68 -30.08 38.07
N ALA A 991 25.44 -30.37 37.70
CA ALA A 991 24.67 -31.50 38.22
C ALA A 991 23.62 -31.98 37.22
N ILE A 992 23.34 -33.28 37.24
CA ILE A 992 22.09 -33.86 36.70
C ILE A 992 21.19 -34.13 37.90
N LEU A 993 19.93 -33.71 37.83
CA LEU A 993 18.94 -33.87 38.88
C LEU A 993 17.92 -34.95 38.50
N LEU A 994 17.47 -35.71 39.50
CA LEU A 994 16.43 -36.73 39.44
C LEU A 994 15.33 -36.30 40.41
N ASP A 995 14.15 -35.95 39.90
CA ASP A 995 13.05 -35.36 40.69
C ASP A 995 13.49 -34.14 41.52
N GLY A 996 14.46 -33.37 41.01
CA GLY A 996 15.02 -32.18 41.67
C GLY A 996 16.25 -32.44 42.54
N GLU A 997 16.59 -33.71 42.82
CA GLU A 997 17.74 -34.08 43.66
C GLU A 997 18.97 -34.49 42.82
N PRO A 998 20.20 -34.11 43.21
CA PRO A 998 21.41 -34.50 42.48
C PRO A 998 21.55 -36.02 42.30
N ALA A 999 21.80 -36.47 41.07
CA ALA A 999 22.05 -37.87 40.76
C ALA A 999 23.33 -38.35 41.48
N ALA A 1000 23.17 -39.32 42.38
CA ALA A 1000 24.28 -39.87 43.15
C ALA A 1000 25.38 -40.43 42.22
N GLY A 1001 26.63 -40.03 42.45
CA GLY A 1001 27.78 -40.46 41.65
C GLY A 1001 27.92 -39.76 40.29
N PHE A 1002 27.17 -38.68 40.03
CA PHE A 1002 27.35 -37.85 38.85
C PHE A 1002 28.74 -37.19 38.83
N SER A 1003 29.38 -37.21 37.65
CA SER A 1003 30.61 -36.47 37.36
C SER A 1003 30.45 -35.76 36.02
N PRO A 1004 30.76 -34.45 35.93
CA PRO A 1004 30.63 -33.67 34.68
C PRO A 1004 31.35 -34.29 33.47
N ASP A 1005 32.44 -35.01 33.70
CA ASP A 1005 33.28 -35.63 32.67
C ASP A 1005 32.73 -36.95 32.12
N ARG A 1006 31.69 -37.51 32.76
CA ARG A 1006 31.06 -38.77 32.33
C ARG A 1006 29.80 -38.48 31.53
N SER A 1007 29.81 -38.82 30.24
CA SER A 1007 28.66 -38.66 29.34
C SER A 1007 27.51 -39.64 29.63
N THR A 1008 27.68 -40.61 30.53
CA THR A 1008 26.63 -41.55 30.93
C THR A 1008 26.55 -41.68 32.45
N VAL A 1009 25.34 -41.60 33.00
CA VAL A 1009 25.01 -41.79 34.41
C VAL A 1009 24.11 -43.02 34.54
N TYR A 1010 24.44 -43.93 35.47
CA TYR A 1010 23.62 -45.10 35.74
C TYR A 1010 22.85 -44.91 37.05
N VAL A 1011 21.54 -45.08 36.99
CA VAL A 1011 20.64 -44.87 38.13
C VAL A 1011 19.82 -46.13 38.35
N VAL A 1012 19.73 -46.63 39.58
CA VAL A 1012 18.84 -47.75 39.91
C VAL A 1012 17.46 -47.19 40.27
N ALA A 1013 16.42 -47.58 39.53
CA ALA A 1013 15.06 -47.12 39.78
C ALA A 1013 14.05 -48.29 39.66
N LYS A 1014 13.37 -48.64 40.76
CA LYS A 1014 12.35 -49.69 40.78
C LYS A 1014 10.96 -49.05 40.67
N GLY A 1015 10.28 -49.25 39.53
CA GLY A 1015 8.94 -48.68 39.29
C GLY A 1015 8.96 -47.44 38.39
N ALA A 1016 8.30 -46.36 38.84
CA ALA A 1016 8.24 -45.08 38.12
C ALA A 1016 9.65 -44.50 37.92
N LEU A 1017 9.90 -43.92 36.75
CA LEU A 1017 11.18 -43.29 36.43
C LEU A 1017 11.16 -41.83 36.90
N PRO A 1018 12.23 -41.35 37.55
CA PRO A 1018 12.30 -39.96 37.98
C PRO A 1018 12.44 -39.01 36.78
N SER A 1019 11.91 -37.79 36.92
CA SER A 1019 12.10 -36.72 35.96
C SER A 1019 13.54 -36.23 35.99
N VAL A 1020 14.20 -36.22 34.83
CA VAL A 1020 15.57 -35.76 34.68
C VAL A 1020 15.61 -34.26 34.40
N SER A 1021 16.47 -33.52 35.07
CA SER A 1021 16.83 -32.15 34.70
C SER A 1021 18.33 -31.91 34.92
N ALA A 1022 18.84 -30.71 34.63
CA ALA A 1022 20.26 -30.41 34.82
C ALA A 1022 20.50 -28.97 35.25
N VAL A 1023 21.55 -28.79 36.05
CA VAL A 1023 22.09 -27.48 36.43
C VAL A 1023 23.32 -27.24 35.57
N THR A 1024 23.28 -26.21 34.72
CA THR A 1024 24.37 -25.88 33.80
C THR A 1024 25.49 -25.12 34.48
N VAL A 1025 26.72 -25.20 33.97
CA VAL A 1025 27.82 -24.32 34.40
C VAL A 1025 27.47 -22.88 34.03
N ASP A 1026 27.10 -22.63 32.78
CA ASP A 1026 26.60 -21.35 32.31
C ASP A 1026 25.08 -21.22 32.55
N PRO A 1027 24.61 -20.25 33.37
CA PRO A 1027 23.18 -20.07 33.61
C PRO A 1027 22.39 -19.68 32.34
N TYR A 1028 23.02 -19.25 31.25
CA TYR A 1028 22.33 -18.90 29.99
C TYR A 1028 22.41 -20.01 28.92
N ALA A 1029 23.07 -21.13 29.21
CA ALA A 1029 23.07 -22.29 28.31
C ALA A 1029 21.66 -22.90 28.16
N GLN A 1030 21.35 -23.36 26.94
CA GLN A 1030 20.08 -24.02 26.63
C GLN A 1030 20.14 -25.49 27.02
N VAL A 1031 19.15 -25.98 27.76
CA VAL A 1031 19.05 -27.39 28.16
C VAL A 1031 17.82 -28.00 27.51
N VAL A 1032 18.03 -29.07 26.75
CA VAL A 1032 16.96 -29.91 26.20
C VAL A 1032 17.04 -31.27 26.89
N VAL A 1033 15.96 -31.67 27.55
CA VAL A 1033 15.87 -33.00 28.17
C VAL A 1033 14.82 -33.83 27.47
N ARG A 1034 15.25 -34.98 26.93
CA ARG A 1034 14.34 -36.05 26.53
C ARG A 1034 14.21 -37.01 27.70
N GLN A 1035 13.02 -37.06 28.30
CA GLN A 1035 12.75 -37.94 29.43
C GLN A 1035 12.79 -39.42 29.03
N ALA A 1036 13.10 -40.28 30.00
CA ALA A 1036 13.07 -41.72 29.82
C ALA A 1036 11.63 -42.24 29.80
N ASP A 1037 11.34 -43.17 28.90
CA ASP A 1037 10.12 -43.97 28.94
C ASP A 1037 10.37 -45.35 29.54
N LEU A 1038 9.30 -46.05 29.94
CA LEU A 1038 9.39 -47.36 30.59
C LEU A 1038 9.95 -48.47 29.68
N ARG A 1039 10.00 -48.27 28.35
CA ARG A 1039 10.52 -49.26 27.39
C ARG A 1039 12.03 -49.10 27.19
N ASN A 1040 12.50 -47.87 27.03
CA ASN A 1040 13.88 -47.55 26.68
C ASN A 1040 14.74 -47.22 27.91
N ARG A 1041 14.12 -46.81 29.03
CA ARG A 1041 14.77 -46.52 30.33
C ARG A 1041 16.02 -45.64 30.23
N MET A 1042 16.04 -44.73 29.27
CA MET A 1042 17.14 -43.80 29.03
C MET A 1042 16.60 -42.40 28.80
N ALA A 1043 17.09 -41.43 29.57
CA ALA A 1043 16.88 -40.02 29.33
C ALA A 1043 18.14 -39.40 28.72
N THR A 1044 18.00 -38.36 27.92
CA THR A 1044 19.15 -37.60 27.39
C THR A 1044 19.03 -36.13 27.75
N VAL A 1045 20.10 -35.57 28.29
CA VAL A 1045 20.24 -34.13 28.58
C VAL A 1045 21.23 -33.56 27.57
N THR A 1046 20.76 -32.70 26.68
CA THR A 1046 21.61 -31.97 25.74
C THR A 1046 21.71 -30.52 26.20
N VAL A 1047 22.93 -30.05 26.47
CA VAL A 1047 23.21 -28.66 26.80
C VAL A 1047 23.93 -28.02 25.64
N THR A 1048 23.42 -26.88 25.18
CA THR A 1048 24.03 -26.04 24.16
C THR A 1048 24.47 -24.73 24.81
N SER A 1049 25.70 -24.31 24.56
CA SER A 1049 26.27 -23.08 25.10
C SER A 1049 25.42 -21.87 24.69
N GLU A 1050 25.51 -20.78 25.46
CA GLU A 1050 24.73 -19.56 25.18
C GLU A 1050 25.02 -18.99 23.78
N ASP A 1051 26.28 -19.08 23.32
CA ASP A 1051 26.68 -18.65 21.97
C ASP A 1051 26.36 -19.66 20.85
N GLY A 1052 25.80 -20.83 21.19
CA GLY A 1052 25.48 -21.91 20.25
C GLY A 1052 26.69 -22.66 19.69
N SER A 1053 27.93 -22.28 20.05
CA SER A 1053 29.15 -22.82 19.44
C SER A 1053 29.49 -24.24 19.90
N ARG A 1054 28.97 -24.67 21.04
CA ARG A 1054 29.24 -26.01 21.60
C ARG A 1054 27.96 -26.65 22.11
N SER A 1055 27.83 -27.95 21.88
CA SER A 1055 26.77 -28.77 22.44
C SER A 1055 27.35 -30.04 23.04
N ARG A 1056 26.87 -30.42 24.23
CA ARG A 1056 27.26 -31.63 24.94
C ARG A 1056 26.02 -32.39 25.38
N THR A 1057 26.08 -33.72 25.29
CA THR A 1057 24.94 -34.58 25.66
C THR A 1057 25.36 -35.60 26.71
N TRP A 1058 24.52 -35.74 27.73
CA TRP A 1058 24.61 -36.75 28.78
C TRP A 1058 23.44 -37.72 28.66
N SER A 1059 23.69 -39.01 28.87
CA SER A 1059 22.68 -40.06 28.91
C SER A 1059 22.48 -40.55 30.34
N VAL A 1060 21.24 -40.58 30.84
CA VAL A 1060 20.88 -41.15 32.14
C VAL A 1060 20.19 -42.48 31.90
N GLN A 1061 20.86 -43.58 32.23
CA GLN A 1061 20.34 -44.93 32.05
C GLN A 1061 19.79 -45.51 33.36
N PHE A 1062 18.52 -45.86 33.34
CA PHE A 1062 17.80 -46.42 34.49
C PHE A 1062 17.88 -47.95 34.49
N ARG A 1063 18.64 -48.51 35.42
CA ARG A 1063 18.74 -49.96 35.67
C ARG A 1063 17.66 -50.39 36.67
N ARG A 1064 17.31 -51.69 36.67
CA ARG A 1064 16.34 -52.29 37.61
C ARG A 1064 17.01 -52.66 38.93
#